data_AF-W5K294-F1
#
_entry.id   AF-W5K294-F1
#
_cell.length_a   1.000
_cell.length_b   1.000
_cell.length_c   1.000
_cell.angle_alpha   90.00
_cell.angle_beta   90.00
_cell.angle_gamma   90.00
#
_symmetry.space_group_name_H-M   'P 1'
#
loop_
_entity.id
_entity.type
_entity.pdbx_description
1 polymer ?
#
loop_
_entity_poly.entity_id
_entity_poly.type
_entity_poly.pdbx_seq_one_letter_code
_entity_poly.pdbx_strand_id
1 'polypeptide(L)'
;MDTLQHEGEELEWRESARWVKFEEKVEEGGERWSKPHVSTLSLHSLFELRTCLQTGVVLLDLEGYSLPQIVDDIIERQIEEGMIGPELRDKISFVLLRKHRHQTKKPIHRSLADMGKGSSAPPRSPSRSPAAASAFNRSTEDLRSKQGGSYGRLRHAQSRSMNDIADTPSTDQLKNKFMKKIPRDAEASNVLVGEVDFLHKPFVAFVRLAQATTLGGLTEVPVPTRFLFVLLGPPGKTKSYNEIGRAIATLMVDDLFSDVAYKARDREDLIAGIDEFLDEVIVLPPGEWDPKIRIEPPKKVPSADKRKSVFSLNELGQMNGSVGGGGGVSDDEEMPVPHELGEELAYTGRFCGGLFLDIKRKLPWYPSDFYEGFHIQSISAVLFIYLGCITNAITFGGLLGDATDNYQGVMESFLGTALAGTVFCLFSGQPLIILSSTGPILIFEKLLYEFSKSNSIDYMELRLWIGMHSCAQCLLLVATDASYIIKYMTRFTEEGFSSLISFIFISDAIKKMVGSFKYYPINTDFKPDYVTAYKCECIAPDPSENVHLSLSHPLSMTLSLSLLLSQMNITALDWTQLSKKECVKYGGSLVGKSCKFVPDLALMSFILFFGTYSMTVSLKKFKFSRYFPTKLRKLISDFSIFMSIMTFVGLDMLIGLKTPKLIVPTEFKPTRPDRGWIVMPFGKNPWWVYLASSVPALLVTILIFMDQQISAVIVNRKENKLKKGCGYHLDLFWVGILMATCSFMGLPWYVAATVISIAHIDSLKMESESSAPGEQPQFLGVREQRITGILVFVLTGVSIFLAPILQFIPMPVLYGVFLYMGVASLSGIQFWDRIKLFMMPAKHQPDLTYLRHVPLRRVHLFTLLQIICLAVLWTLKSTFLAIIFPVMILGLMLVRKMLDMVFSQHDLAWLDDLLPEKEKKKKDDEKKNSSSSSSSKKDKKKGRVGDDSEEDVRLAFE
;
A
#
# COMPACT_ATOMS: atom_id res chain seq x y z
N MET A 1 4.04 4.93 -44.06
CA MET A 1 4.19 6.38 -44.26
C MET A 1 5.66 6.65 -44.49
N ASP A 2 5.95 7.25 -45.64
CA ASP A 2 7.31 7.55 -46.05
C ASP A 2 7.52 9.06 -46.01
N THR A 3 8.67 9.44 -45.45
CA THR A 3 9.11 10.83 -45.38
C THR A 3 10.27 11.04 -46.33
N LEU A 4 10.23 12.13 -47.09
CA LEU A 4 11.34 12.55 -47.94
C LEU A 4 12.49 13.07 -47.05
N GLN A 5 13.68 12.50 -47.18
CA GLN A 5 14.88 12.92 -46.45
C GLN A 5 16.04 13.20 -47.41
N HIS A 6 16.88 14.16 -47.05
CA HIS A 6 18.16 14.42 -47.72
C HIS A 6 19.27 13.61 -47.04
N GLU A 7 19.86 12.64 -47.75
CA GLU A 7 21.08 11.95 -47.32
C GLU A 7 22.24 12.37 -48.23
N GLY A 8 23.01 13.38 -47.80
CA GLY A 8 24.05 13.97 -48.64
C GLY A 8 23.47 14.80 -49.80
N GLU A 9 23.89 14.51 -51.04
CA GLU A 9 23.36 15.14 -52.26
C GLU A 9 22.16 14.37 -52.87
N GLU A 10 21.75 13.23 -52.30
CA GLU A 10 20.67 12.39 -52.84
C GLU A 10 19.37 12.53 -52.02
N LEU A 11 18.24 12.64 -52.74
CA LEU A 11 16.89 12.61 -52.21
C LEU A 11 16.38 11.17 -52.18
N GLU A 12 15.98 10.67 -51.01
CA GLU A 12 15.39 9.34 -50.85
C GLU A 12 14.14 9.35 -49.98
N TRP A 13 13.20 8.45 -50.29
CA TRP A 13 12.03 8.19 -49.47
C TRP A 13 12.38 7.20 -48.37
N ARG A 14 12.12 7.57 -47.12
CA ARG A 14 12.36 6.70 -45.96
C ARG A 14 11.09 6.39 -45.21
N GLU A 15 10.87 5.11 -44.94
CA GLU A 15 9.78 4.66 -44.09
C GLU A 15 9.97 5.19 -42.65
N SER A 16 8.99 5.95 -42.16
CA SER A 16 9.07 6.64 -40.85
C SER A 16 8.12 6.07 -39.80
N ALA A 17 6.95 5.62 -40.24
CA ALA A 17 5.89 5.07 -39.41
C ALA A 17 4.97 4.15 -40.22
N ARG A 18 4.36 3.19 -39.53
CA ARG A 18 3.38 2.26 -40.12
C ARG A 18 2.25 1.94 -39.15
N TRP A 19 1.11 1.56 -39.72
CA TRP A 19 -0.10 1.20 -38.98
C TRP A 19 -0.67 -0.11 -39.54
N VAL A 20 -0.90 -1.07 -38.66
CA VAL A 20 -1.68 -2.30 -38.95
C VAL A 20 -2.98 -2.30 -38.13
N LYS A 21 -2.89 -1.82 -36.90
CA LYS A 21 -4.00 -1.51 -35.97
C LYS A 21 -3.63 -0.35 -35.05
N PHE A 22 -2.35 -0.33 -34.67
CA PHE A 22 -1.73 0.69 -33.83
C PHE A 22 -0.48 1.23 -34.53
N GLU A 23 -0.01 2.40 -34.10
CA GLU A 23 1.16 3.07 -34.65
C GLU A 23 2.46 2.37 -34.21
N GLU A 24 3.33 2.09 -35.17
CA GLU A 24 4.74 1.76 -34.95
C GLU A 24 5.59 2.83 -35.65
N LYS A 25 6.48 3.50 -34.92
CA LYS A 25 7.35 4.56 -35.43
C LYS A 25 8.81 4.12 -35.38
N VAL A 26 9.61 4.54 -36.35
CA VAL A 26 11.08 4.34 -36.32
C VAL A 26 11.68 5.24 -35.23
N GLU A 27 12.48 4.65 -34.34
CA GLU A 27 13.12 5.39 -33.23
C GLU A 27 14.22 6.34 -33.73
N GLU A 28 14.46 7.43 -32.99
CA GLU A 28 15.52 8.41 -33.28
C GLU A 28 16.88 7.70 -33.27
N GLY A 29 17.45 7.46 -34.46
CA GLY A 29 18.62 6.60 -34.68
C GLY A 29 18.44 5.59 -35.82
N GLY A 30 17.21 5.36 -36.29
CA GLY A 30 16.94 4.69 -37.56
C GLY A 30 17.17 3.18 -37.59
N GLU A 31 17.50 2.53 -36.47
CA GLU A 31 17.82 1.09 -36.45
C GLU A 31 16.67 0.19 -35.95
N ARG A 32 15.65 0.77 -35.28
CA ARG A 32 14.63 0.01 -34.54
C ARG A 32 13.23 0.60 -34.68
N TRP A 33 12.24 -0.29 -34.84
CA TRP A 33 10.82 0.01 -34.71
C TRP A 33 10.39 0.09 -33.24
N SER A 34 9.54 1.07 -32.90
CA SER A 34 8.90 1.16 -31.59
C SER A 34 7.99 -0.03 -31.31
N LYS A 35 7.60 -0.20 -30.03
CA LYS A 35 6.43 -1.04 -29.71
C LYS A 35 5.16 -0.41 -30.34
N PRO A 36 4.15 -1.21 -30.70
CA PRO A 36 2.84 -0.71 -31.08
C PRO A 36 2.24 0.15 -29.97
N HIS A 37 1.72 1.33 -30.31
CA HIS A 37 1.10 2.26 -29.36
C HIS A 37 -0.10 2.98 -30.00
N VAL A 38 -0.99 3.51 -29.16
CA VAL A 38 -2.13 4.31 -29.65
C VAL A 38 -1.60 5.61 -30.24
N SER A 39 -2.05 5.93 -31.46
CA SER A 39 -1.66 7.16 -32.16
C SER A 39 -2.20 8.37 -31.40
N THR A 40 -1.31 9.18 -30.83
CA THR A 40 -1.68 10.50 -30.29
C THR A 40 -1.61 11.52 -31.43
N LEU A 41 -2.76 12.07 -31.78
CA LEU A 41 -2.90 13.05 -32.86
C LEU A 41 -3.20 14.43 -32.29
N SER A 42 -2.67 15.46 -32.94
CA SER A 42 -3.08 16.82 -32.63
C SER A 42 -4.42 17.13 -33.31
N LEU A 43 -5.34 17.76 -32.58
CA LEU A 43 -6.60 18.20 -33.18
C LEU A 43 -6.37 19.25 -34.30
N HIS A 44 -5.27 20.01 -34.21
CA HIS A 44 -4.86 20.91 -35.27
C HIS A 44 -4.51 20.18 -36.58
N SER A 45 -3.79 19.06 -36.53
CA SER A 45 -3.41 18.31 -37.74
C SER A 45 -4.60 17.64 -38.43
N LEU A 46 -5.66 17.29 -37.69
CA LEU A 46 -6.92 16.82 -38.28
C LEU A 46 -7.64 17.93 -39.06
N PHE A 47 -7.65 19.17 -38.55
CA PHE A 47 -8.20 20.31 -39.29
C PHE A 47 -7.36 20.72 -40.50
N GLU A 48 -6.03 20.64 -40.40
CA GLU A 48 -5.15 20.85 -41.54
C GLU A 48 -5.37 19.78 -42.61
N LEU A 49 -5.52 18.50 -42.22
CA LEU A 49 -5.85 17.41 -43.14
C LEU A 49 -7.20 17.64 -43.85
N ARG A 50 -8.23 18.05 -43.11
CA ARG A 50 -9.53 18.42 -43.67
C ARG A 50 -9.39 19.50 -44.74
N THR A 51 -8.58 20.52 -44.46
CA THR A 51 -8.28 21.60 -45.42
C THR A 51 -7.52 21.07 -46.63
N CYS A 52 -6.54 20.18 -46.43
CA CYS A 52 -5.78 19.54 -47.50
C CYS A 52 -6.65 18.74 -48.47
N LEU A 53 -7.61 17.95 -47.98
CA LEU A 53 -8.55 17.22 -48.84
C LEU A 53 -9.55 18.14 -49.54
N GLN A 54 -9.90 19.27 -48.91
CA GLN A 54 -10.79 20.25 -49.50
C GLN A 54 -10.14 20.98 -50.70
N THR A 55 -8.88 21.40 -50.56
CA THR A 55 -8.15 22.16 -51.59
C THR A 55 -7.32 21.30 -52.54
N GLY A 56 -7.02 20.06 -52.16
CA GLY A 56 -6.17 19.14 -52.93
C GLY A 56 -6.89 18.47 -54.09
N VAL A 57 -6.10 17.76 -54.90
CA VAL A 57 -6.62 16.92 -55.99
C VAL A 57 -7.09 15.59 -55.39
N VAL A 58 -8.33 15.19 -55.68
CA VAL A 58 -8.92 13.93 -55.23
C VAL A 58 -9.29 13.12 -56.47
N LEU A 59 -8.60 12.00 -56.70
CA LEU A 59 -8.83 11.08 -57.82
C LEU A 59 -9.40 9.78 -57.27
N LEU A 60 -10.67 9.51 -57.58
CA LEU A 60 -11.33 8.28 -57.16
C LEU A 60 -11.47 7.34 -58.36
N ASP A 61 -11.16 6.06 -58.13
CA ASP A 61 -11.23 4.97 -59.11
C ASP A 61 -10.32 5.14 -60.34
N LEU A 62 -9.05 5.50 -60.10
CA LEU A 62 -8.04 5.62 -61.16
C LEU A 62 -7.59 4.23 -61.68
N GLU A 63 -7.57 4.04 -63.00
CA GLU A 63 -7.11 2.82 -63.68
C GLU A 63 -5.58 2.84 -63.91
N GLY A 64 -4.80 2.82 -62.83
CA GLY A 64 -3.33 2.84 -62.89
C GLY A 64 -2.68 1.47 -62.63
N TYR A 65 -1.82 1.00 -63.54
CA TYR A 65 -1.09 -0.28 -63.41
C TYR A 65 0.36 -0.12 -62.93
N SER A 66 0.92 1.10 -62.98
CA SER A 66 2.31 1.37 -62.58
C SER A 66 2.43 2.71 -61.86
N LEU A 67 3.43 2.83 -60.97
CA LEU A 67 3.66 4.07 -60.21
C LEU A 67 3.94 5.29 -61.12
N PRO A 68 4.75 5.19 -62.20
CA PRO A 68 4.97 6.31 -63.13
C PRO A 68 3.69 6.81 -63.79
N GLN A 69 2.82 5.90 -64.20
CA GLN A 69 1.54 6.26 -64.81
C GLN A 69 0.64 7.01 -63.82
N ILE A 70 0.52 6.49 -62.58
CA ILE A 70 -0.26 7.14 -61.52
C ILE A 70 0.29 8.53 -61.22
N VAL A 71 1.61 8.69 -61.16
CA VAL A 71 2.26 9.98 -60.90
C VAL A 71 2.01 10.97 -62.04
N ASP A 72 2.11 10.53 -63.30
CA ASP A 72 1.83 11.37 -64.47
C ASP A 72 0.37 11.84 -64.47
N ASP A 73 -0.60 10.95 -64.20
CA ASP A 73 -2.03 11.28 -64.13
C ASP A 73 -2.34 12.30 -63.02
N ILE A 74 -1.71 12.16 -61.85
CA ILE A 74 -1.87 13.13 -60.74
C ILE A 74 -1.34 14.51 -61.16
N ILE A 75 -0.16 14.55 -61.79
CA ILE A 75 0.48 15.81 -62.19
C ILE A 75 -0.33 16.49 -63.31
N GLU A 76 -0.80 15.73 -64.30
CA GLU A 76 -1.62 16.25 -65.40
C GLU A 76 -2.91 16.89 -64.86
N ARG A 77 -3.63 16.19 -63.97
CA ARG A 77 -4.84 16.73 -63.33
C ARG A 77 -4.58 18.03 -62.56
N GLN A 78 -3.45 18.11 -61.88
CA GLN A 78 -3.10 19.27 -61.08
C GLN A 78 -2.64 20.48 -61.92
N ILE A 79 -2.10 20.23 -63.12
CA ILE A 79 -1.83 21.26 -64.13
C ILE A 79 -3.14 21.74 -64.75
N GLU A 80 -4.09 20.84 -65.05
CA GLU A 80 -5.43 21.18 -65.56
C GLU A 80 -6.19 22.10 -64.59
N GLU A 81 -6.14 21.81 -63.28
CA GLU A 81 -6.77 22.63 -62.24
C GLU A 81 -6.00 23.95 -61.95
N GLY A 82 -4.88 24.21 -62.63
CA GLY A 82 -4.09 25.44 -62.51
C GLY A 82 -3.36 25.59 -61.16
N MET A 83 -3.22 24.50 -60.41
CA MET A 83 -2.58 24.49 -59.10
C MET A 83 -1.05 24.54 -59.20
N ILE A 84 -0.48 24.05 -60.31
CA ILE A 84 0.97 23.94 -60.57
C ILE A 84 1.28 24.35 -62.01
N GLY A 85 2.39 25.06 -62.21
CA GLY A 85 2.88 25.43 -63.54
C GLY A 85 3.52 24.24 -64.27
N PRO A 86 3.41 24.14 -65.61
CA PRO A 86 3.89 23.00 -66.38
C PRO A 86 5.41 22.77 -66.27
N GLU A 87 6.18 23.81 -65.94
CA GLU A 87 7.64 23.75 -65.72
C GLU A 87 8.07 22.89 -64.52
N LEU A 88 7.16 22.62 -63.58
CA LEU A 88 7.43 21.84 -62.38
C LEU A 88 7.14 20.33 -62.54
N ARG A 89 6.57 19.92 -63.68
CA ARG A 89 6.22 18.52 -63.99
C ARG A 89 7.40 17.58 -63.79
N ASP A 90 8.51 17.87 -64.45
CA ASP A 90 9.69 17.00 -64.43
C ASP A 90 10.34 16.95 -63.04
N LYS A 91 10.29 18.05 -62.27
CA LYS A 91 10.83 18.11 -60.91
C LYS A 91 10.00 17.28 -59.93
N ILE A 92 8.67 17.34 -60.03
CA ILE A 92 7.76 16.57 -59.16
C ILE A 92 7.82 15.08 -59.50
N SER A 93 7.76 14.75 -60.80
CA SER A 93 7.93 13.36 -61.27
C SER A 93 9.26 12.78 -60.80
N PHE A 94 10.34 13.56 -60.89
CA PHE A 94 11.65 13.18 -60.37
C PHE A 94 11.66 12.88 -58.87
N VAL A 95 10.96 13.67 -58.05
CA VAL A 95 10.91 13.45 -56.58
C VAL A 95 10.05 12.23 -56.23
N LEU A 96 8.88 12.07 -56.86
CA LEU A 96 7.96 10.97 -56.55
C LEU A 96 8.45 9.61 -57.01
N LEU A 97 9.26 9.55 -58.08
CA LEU A 97 9.85 8.30 -58.58
C LEU A 97 11.18 7.92 -57.92
N ARG A 98 11.59 8.63 -56.86
CA ARG A 98 12.80 8.26 -56.12
C ARG A 98 12.66 6.92 -55.41
N LYS A 99 13.81 6.29 -55.16
CA LYS A 99 13.87 5.00 -54.49
C LYS A 99 13.35 5.11 -53.05
N HIS A 100 12.49 4.16 -52.69
CA HIS A 100 12.00 3.97 -51.33
C HIS A 100 12.92 3.03 -50.56
N ARG A 101 13.33 3.45 -49.37
CA ARG A 101 14.19 2.72 -48.46
C ARG A 101 13.39 2.23 -47.26
N HIS A 102 13.24 0.92 -47.18
CA HIS A 102 12.52 0.22 -46.13
C HIS A 102 13.47 -0.29 -45.03
N GLN A 103 13.00 -0.33 -43.78
CA GLN A 103 13.83 -0.72 -42.64
C GLN A 103 13.94 -2.24 -42.50
N THR A 104 14.87 -2.85 -43.23
CA THR A 104 15.20 -4.28 -43.06
C THR A 104 16.12 -4.50 -41.86
N LYS A 105 15.67 -5.30 -40.87
CA LYS A 105 16.52 -5.69 -39.73
C LYS A 105 17.75 -6.46 -40.24
N LYS A 106 18.94 -5.87 -40.12
CA LYS A 106 20.18 -6.69 -40.12
C LYS A 106 20.06 -7.70 -38.97
N PRO A 107 20.28 -9.01 -39.20
CA PRO A 107 20.26 -10.00 -38.13
C PRO A 107 21.50 -9.80 -37.24
N ILE A 108 21.31 -9.08 -36.13
CA ILE A 108 22.34 -8.91 -35.10
C ILE A 108 22.39 -10.19 -34.26
N HIS A 109 23.53 -10.88 -34.32
CA HIS A 109 24.04 -11.91 -33.41
C HIS A 109 23.34 -13.30 -33.33
N ARG A 110 24.06 -14.32 -33.83
CA ARG A 110 24.10 -15.67 -33.22
C ARG A 110 24.48 -15.52 -31.74
N SER A 111 23.66 -15.99 -30.82
CA SER A 111 24.06 -16.23 -29.43
C SER A 111 23.12 -17.25 -28.76
N LEU A 112 23.71 -18.41 -28.40
CA LEU A 112 23.40 -19.22 -27.21
C LEU A 112 21.95 -19.69 -26.97
N ALA A 113 21.34 -20.39 -27.94
CA ALA A 113 20.19 -21.27 -27.65
C ALA A 113 20.19 -22.60 -28.43
N ASP A 114 21.36 -23.04 -28.92
CA ASP A 114 21.50 -24.33 -29.64
C ASP A 114 22.70 -25.18 -29.15
N MET A 115 23.09 -24.98 -27.89
CA MET A 115 24.01 -25.88 -27.17
C MET A 115 23.25 -26.54 -26.03
N GLY A 116 22.56 -27.65 -26.32
CA GLY A 116 21.91 -28.40 -25.25
C GLY A 116 20.90 -29.43 -25.68
N LYS A 117 21.20 -30.28 -26.67
CA LYS A 117 20.55 -31.59 -26.82
C LYS A 117 21.53 -32.59 -27.44
N GLY A 118 22.42 -33.10 -26.59
CA GLY A 118 23.15 -34.34 -26.84
C GLY A 118 22.60 -35.42 -25.90
N SER A 119 22.10 -36.52 -26.46
CA SER A 119 22.16 -37.85 -25.85
C SER A 119 21.81 -38.94 -26.88
N SER A 120 22.86 -39.47 -27.52
CA SER A 120 23.20 -40.89 -27.70
C SER A 120 22.09 -41.96 -27.90
N ALA A 121 22.16 -42.70 -29.03
CA ALA A 121 22.47 -44.16 -29.12
C ALA A 121 22.55 -44.61 -30.63
N PRO A 122 23.02 -45.82 -31.00
CA PRO A 122 24.34 -46.10 -31.56
C PRO A 122 24.33 -46.61 -33.05
N PRO A 123 25.49 -46.91 -33.67
CA PRO A 123 25.67 -46.84 -35.13
C PRO A 123 25.54 -48.19 -35.85
N ARG A 124 25.15 -48.17 -37.14
CA ARG A 124 25.46 -49.23 -38.11
C ARG A 124 25.40 -48.71 -39.55
N SER A 125 26.46 -49.02 -40.29
CA SER A 125 26.65 -48.81 -41.73
C SER A 125 26.06 -50.01 -42.54
N PRO A 126 26.32 -50.14 -43.85
CA PRO A 126 25.52 -49.62 -44.96
C PRO A 126 24.93 -50.74 -45.86
N SER A 127 24.22 -50.35 -46.92
CA SER A 127 23.93 -51.09 -48.18
C SER A 127 22.49 -51.58 -48.44
N ARG A 128 22.20 -51.58 -49.75
CA ARG A 128 21.13 -52.24 -50.53
C ARG A 128 19.79 -51.52 -50.76
N SER A 129 19.72 -50.90 -51.95
CA SER A 129 18.58 -50.79 -52.89
C SER A 129 17.95 -52.17 -53.22
N PRO A 130 16.84 -52.30 -54.01
CA PRO A 130 16.13 -51.30 -54.84
C PRO A 130 14.57 -51.39 -54.94
N ALA A 131 14.01 -50.44 -55.71
CA ALA A 131 12.86 -50.53 -56.63
C ALA A 131 11.40 -50.47 -56.10
N ALA A 132 10.66 -49.42 -56.50
CA ALA A 132 9.69 -49.42 -57.61
C ALA A 132 8.96 -48.05 -57.63
N ALA A 133 9.26 -47.16 -58.58
CA ALA A 133 8.49 -46.95 -59.83
C ALA A 133 7.02 -46.55 -59.56
N SER A 134 6.64 -45.30 -59.75
CA SER A 134 6.18 -44.71 -61.02
C SER A 134 5.58 -43.32 -60.66
N ALA A 135 5.50 -42.28 -61.48
CA ALA A 135 5.56 -42.18 -62.92
C ALA A 135 5.60 -40.67 -63.32
N PHE A 136 6.34 -40.41 -64.41
CA PHE A 136 6.09 -39.40 -65.46
C PHE A 136 6.67 -37.97 -65.41
N ASN A 137 7.79 -37.88 -66.14
CA ASN A 137 8.18 -36.96 -67.24
C ASN A 137 8.52 -35.49 -66.95
N ARG A 138 9.81 -35.10 -67.11
CA ARG A 138 10.61 -34.82 -68.35
C ARG A 138 10.04 -33.61 -69.09
N SER A 139 10.79 -32.57 -69.44
CA SER A 139 12.11 -32.48 -70.12
C SER A 139 12.38 -30.95 -70.31
N THR A 140 13.53 -30.35 -70.58
CA THR A 140 14.90 -30.74 -70.99
C THR A 140 15.77 -29.45 -71.04
N GLU A 141 17.08 -29.68 -71.15
CA GLU A 141 18.13 -28.83 -71.75
C GLU A 141 19.02 -27.92 -70.87
N ASP A 142 20.23 -28.46 -70.68
CA ASP A 142 21.54 -27.89 -71.04
C ASP A 142 22.47 -27.20 -70.01
N LEU A 143 23.33 -28.08 -69.46
CA LEU A 143 24.80 -27.99 -69.30
C LEU A 143 25.51 -26.71 -69.80
N ARG A 144 26.33 -26.10 -68.90
CA ARG A 144 27.80 -26.06 -69.07
C ARG A 144 28.59 -25.64 -67.82
N SER A 145 29.60 -26.47 -67.54
CA SER A 145 30.90 -26.28 -66.87
C SER A 145 31.19 -25.12 -65.91
N LYS A 146 31.53 -25.50 -64.66
CA LYS A 146 32.86 -25.37 -64.02
C LYS A 146 33.74 -24.13 -64.32
N GLN A 147 34.17 -23.50 -63.22
CA GLN A 147 35.58 -23.24 -62.83
C GLN A 147 35.99 -21.75 -62.67
N GLY A 148 36.35 -21.41 -61.43
CA GLY A 148 37.63 -20.73 -61.14
C GLY A 148 37.62 -19.21 -60.93
N GLY A 149 38.27 -18.79 -59.84
CA GLY A 149 39.09 -17.57 -59.84
C GLY A 149 38.54 -16.35 -59.10
N SER A 150 38.77 -16.29 -57.80
CA SER A 150 38.93 -15.03 -57.08
C SER A 150 40.35 -14.53 -57.31
N TYR A 151 40.53 -13.33 -57.89
CA TYR A 151 41.53 -12.31 -57.53
C TYR A 151 41.17 -10.99 -58.25
N GLY A 152 41.13 -9.89 -57.50
CA GLY A 152 40.52 -8.62 -57.94
C GLY A 152 41.47 -7.57 -58.51
N ARG A 153 40.91 -6.48 -59.04
CA ARG A 153 41.27 -5.08 -58.73
C ARG A 153 40.47 -4.08 -59.59
N LEU A 154 39.95 -3.07 -58.88
CA LEU A 154 39.88 -1.63 -59.20
C LEU A 154 39.14 -1.11 -60.45
N ARG A 155 38.18 -0.24 -60.11
CA ARG A 155 37.89 1.13 -60.61
C ARG A 155 36.60 1.36 -61.39
N HIS A 156 36.05 2.52 -61.01
CA HIS A 156 35.09 3.40 -61.67
C HIS A 156 33.60 3.15 -61.50
N ALA A 157 33.07 3.89 -60.53
CA ALA A 157 31.76 4.50 -60.57
C ALA A 157 31.52 5.21 -61.90
N GLN A 158 30.46 4.82 -62.60
CA GLN A 158 29.49 5.70 -63.25
C GLN A 158 28.33 4.84 -63.77
N SER A 159 27.11 5.39 -63.67
CA SER A 159 25.86 4.87 -64.23
C SER A 159 25.27 3.64 -63.54
N ARG A 160 24.58 3.82 -62.40
CA ARG A 160 23.42 2.98 -62.08
C ARG A 160 22.15 3.69 -62.52
N SER A 161 21.55 3.05 -63.52
CA SER A 161 20.29 3.29 -64.21
C SER A 161 19.16 3.79 -63.30
N MET A 162 18.35 4.67 -63.88
CA MET A 162 17.28 5.48 -63.27
C MET A 162 15.94 4.74 -63.10
N ASN A 163 15.85 3.42 -63.29
CA ASN A 163 14.57 2.70 -63.41
C ASN A 163 14.58 1.27 -62.83
N ASP A 164 14.96 1.09 -61.56
CA ASP A 164 14.88 -0.22 -60.89
C ASP A 164 13.74 -0.29 -59.85
N ILE A 165 12.53 0.16 -60.22
CA ILE A 165 11.30 -0.40 -59.62
C ILE A 165 10.93 -1.60 -60.49
N ALA A 166 11.39 -2.78 -60.10
CA ALA A 166 10.97 -4.02 -60.76
C ALA A 166 9.53 -4.35 -60.31
N ASP A 167 8.64 -4.64 -61.26
CA ASP A 167 7.27 -5.11 -60.99
C ASP A 167 7.24 -6.48 -60.29
N THR A 168 8.36 -7.19 -60.29
CA THR A 168 8.50 -8.48 -59.61
C THR A 168 8.98 -8.29 -58.16
N PRO A 169 8.32 -8.90 -57.17
CA PRO A 169 8.71 -8.76 -55.77
C PRO A 169 10.09 -9.34 -55.53
N SER A 170 10.94 -8.61 -54.81
CA SER A 170 12.31 -9.05 -54.55
C SER A 170 12.34 -10.25 -53.58
N THR A 171 13.38 -11.08 -53.67
CA THR A 171 13.56 -12.26 -52.80
C THR A 171 13.68 -11.89 -51.31
N ASP A 172 14.10 -10.65 -51.00
CA ASP A 172 14.17 -10.11 -49.65
C ASP A 172 12.80 -9.67 -49.12
N GLN A 173 11.93 -9.10 -49.98
CA GLN A 173 10.53 -8.78 -49.64
C GLN A 173 9.73 -10.05 -49.31
N LEU A 174 9.91 -11.11 -50.10
CA LEU A 174 9.22 -12.40 -49.91
C LEU A 174 9.64 -13.13 -48.62
N LYS A 175 10.85 -12.90 -48.12
CA LYS A 175 11.38 -13.52 -46.89
C LYS A 175 11.13 -12.71 -45.62
N ASN A 176 10.44 -11.58 -45.73
CA ASN A 176 10.25 -10.69 -44.59
C ASN A 176 9.36 -11.32 -43.51
N LYS A 177 9.83 -11.30 -42.26
CA LYS A 177 9.08 -11.82 -41.10
C LYS A 177 7.80 -11.00 -40.84
N PHE A 178 7.73 -9.77 -41.34
CA PHE A 178 6.56 -8.90 -41.21
C PHE A 178 5.31 -9.47 -41.93
N MET A 179 5.48 -10.23 -43.02
CA MET A 179 4.37 -10.91 -43.73
C MET A 179 3.47 -11.77 -42.84
N LYS A 180 4.04 -12.35 -41.77
CA LYS A 180 3.27 -13.19 -40.83
C LYS A 180 2.31 -12.38 -39.94
N LYS A 181 2.49 -11.07 -39.84
CA LYS A 181 1.67 -10.16 -39.02
C LYS A 181 0.50 -9.55 -39.80
N ILE A 182 0.51 -9.64 -41.12
CA ILE A 182 -0.49 -9.04 -42.00
C ILE A 182 -1.56 -10.09 -42.35
N PRO A 183 -2.86 -9.74 -42.32
CA PRO A 183 -3.91 -10.65 -42.78
C PRO A 183 -3.79 -10.95 -44.29
N ARG A 184 -4.32 -12.10 -44.73
CA ARG A 184 -4.08 -12.62 -46.09
C ARG A 184 -4.70 -11.80 -47.22
N ASP A 185 -5.73 -11.01 -46.91
CA ASP A 185 -6.46 -10.16 -47.86
C ASP A 185 -6.28 -8.66 -47.56
N ALA A 186 -5.12 -8.29 -47.00
CA ALA A 186 -4.84 -6.89 -46.70
C ALA A 186 -4.54 -6.09 -47.98
N GLU A 187 -5.05 -4.86 -48.03
CA GLU A 187 -4.67 -3.84 -49.02
C GLU A 187 -3.83 -2.76 -48.33
N ALA A 188 -2.91 -2.14 -49.07
CA ALA A 188 -2.03 -1.09 -48.56
C ALA A 188 -2.59 0.32 -48.86
N SER A 189 -2.40 1.23 -47.91
CA SER A 189 -2.56 2.67 -48.07
C SER A 189 -1.19 3.32 -47.92
N ASN A 190 -0.70 3.94 -49.00
CA ASN A 190 0.61 4.57 -49.04
C ASN A 190 0.47 6.07 -48.77
N VAL A 191 1.26 6.57 -47.83
CA VAL A 191 1.25 7.98 -47.40
C VAL A 191 2.65 8.53 -47.59
N LEU A 192 2.82 9.45 -48.53
CA LEU A 192 4.08 10.08 -48.91
C LEU A 192 4.06 11.54 -48.46
N VAL A 193 5.00 11.92 -47.60
CA VAL A 193 5.08 13.28 -47.05
C VAL A 193 6.49 13.83 -47.22
N GLY A 194 6.63 15.02 -47.80
CA GLY A 194 7.95 15.60 -48.04
C GLY A 194 7.98 17.12 -48.10
N GLU A 195 9.19 17.64 -48.01
CA GLU A 195 9.49 19.07 -48.15
C GLU A 195 10.37 19.25 -49.38
N VAL A 196 10.03 20.23 -50.22
CA VAL A 196 10.78 20.54 -51.44
C VAL A 196 10.92 22.04 -51.64
N ASP A 197 12.11 22.47 -52.04
CA ASP A 197 12.46 23.90 -52.09
C ASP A 197 11.83 24.65 -53.27
N PHE A 198 11.37 23.92 -54.30
CA PHE A 198 10.86 24.51 -55.55
C PHE A 198 9.34 24.74 -55.56
N LEU A 199 8.59 24.26 -54.56
CA LEU A 199 7.15 24.48 -54.46
C LEU A 199 6.86 25.74 -53.62
N HIS A 200 5.98 26.61 -54.12
CA HIS A 200 5.46 27.75 -53.35
C HIS A 200 4.14 27.44 -52.63
N LYS A 201 3.40 26.45 -53.11
CA LYS A 201 2.13 25.96 -52.54
C LYS A 201 2.25 24.46 -52.27
N PRO A 202 1.56 23.92 -51.25
CA PRO A 202 1.57 22.49 -50.99
C PRO A 202 0.90 21.72 -52.14
N PHE A 203 1.61 20.73 -52.66
CA PHE A 203 1.10 19.68 -53.53
C PHE A 203 0.37 18.66 -52.66
N VAL A 204 -0.94 18.50 -52.88
CA VAL A 204 -1.76 17.50 -52.17
C VAL A 204 -2.52 16.67 -53.19
N ALA A 205 -2.40 15.35 -53.10
CA ALA A 205 -3.18 14.41 -53.89
C ALA A 205 -3.66 13.24 -53.02
N PHE A 206 -4.95 12.92 -53.10
CA PHE A 206 -5.54 11.70 -52.56
C PHE A 206 -6.06 10.86 -53.71
N VAL A 207 -5.59 9.62 -53.84
CA VAL A 207 -5.89 8.73 -54.95
C VAL A 207 -6.44 7.41 -54.42
N ARG A 208 -7.59 6.99 -54.94
CA ARG A 208 -8.12 5.64 -54.82
C ARG A 208 -8.00 4.95 -56.18
N LEU A 209 -7.30 3.83 -56.24
CA LEU A 209 -7.17 3.03 -57.47
C LEU A 209 -8.44 2.20 -57.70
N ALA A 210 -8.84 1.99 -58.95
CA ALA A 210 -10.00 1.18 -59.32
C ALA A 210 -9.82 -0.30 -58.94
N GLN A 211 -8.59 -0.82 -59.08
CA GLN A 211 -8.17 -2.15 -58.63
C GLN A 211 -6.88 -2.01 -57.81
N ALA A 212 -6.75 -2.77 -56.71
CA ALA A 212 -5.53 -2.74 -55.91
C ALA A 212 -4.37 -3.39 -56.69
N THR A 213 -3.26 -2.67 -56.87
CA THR A 213 -2.12 -3.10 -57.70
C THR A 213 -0.82 -3.12 -56.90
N THR A 214 0.07 -4.07 -57.19
CA THR A 214 1.38 -4.16 -56.52
C THR A 214 2.36 -3.18 -57.14
N LEU A 215 2.48 -1.99 -56.54
CA LEU A 215 3.43 -0.96 -56.94
C LEU A 215 4.81 -1.34 -56.39
N GLY A 216 5.63 -1.98 -57.23
CA GLY A 216 6.95 -2.49 -56.87
C GLY A 216 7.78 -1.45 -56.11
N GLY A 217 8.46 -1.87 -55.02
CA GLY A 217 9.33 -1.00 -54.24
C GLY A 217 8.66 0.06 -53.35
N LEU A 218 7.37 0.37 -53.51
CA LEU A 218 6.66 1.36 -52.68
C LEU A 218 6.36 0.84 -51.25
N THR A 219 6.23 -0.48 -51.09
CA THR A 219 5.96 -1.16 -49.82
C THR A 219 7.11 -2.11 -49.45
N GLU A 220 7.38 -2.28 -48.15
CA GLU A 220 8.39 -3.23 -47.63
C GLU A 220 8.05 -4.69 -47.99
N VAL A 221 6.78 -4.95 -48.29
CA VAL A 221 6.17 -6.27 -48.41
C VAL A 221 5.22 -6.25 -49.61
N PRO A 222 5.08 -7.33 -50.42
CA PRO A 222 4.29 -7.31 -51.66
C PRO A 222 2.78 -7.36 -51.37
N VAL A 223 2.25 -6.28 -50.80
CA VAL A 223 0.83 -6.04 -50.55
C VAL A 223 0.32 -5.09 -51.65
N PRO A 224 -0.82 -5.38 -52.29
CA PRO A 224 -1.38 -4.50 -53.31
C PRO A 224 -1.81 -3.16 -52.69
N THR A 225 -1.44 -2.06 -53.34
CA THR A 225 -1.80 -0.70 -52.92
C THR A 225 -3.18 -0.34 -53.47
N ARG A 226 -4.07 0.15 -52.62
CA ARG A 226 -5.42 0.63 -52.99
C ARG A 226 -5.52 2.15 -52.92
N PHE A 227 -4.91 2.75 -51.90
CA PHE A 227 -4.97 4.18 -51.65
C PHE A 227 -3.56 4.79 -51.65
N LEU A 228 -3.43 5.99 -52.20
CA LEU A 228 -2.20 6.77 -52.21
C LEU A 228 -2.49 8.20 -51.79
N PHE A 229 -1.84 8.68 -50.75
CA PHE A 229 -1.87 10.07 -50.32
C PHE A 229 -0.49 10.69 -50.46
N VAL A 230 -0.40 11.82 -51.15
CA VAL A 230 0.86 12.54 -51.40
C VAL A 230 0.72 13.97 -50.91
N LEU A 231 1.66 14.40 -50.06
CA LEU A 231 1.77 15.75 -49.54
C LEU A 231 3.22 16.23 -49.69
N LEU A 232 3.48 17.13 -50.64
CA LEU A 232 4.77 17.83 -50.77
C LEU A 232 4.57 19.32 -50.48
N GLY A 233 5.33 19.88 -49.55
CA GLY A 233 5.17 21.28 -49.14
C GLY A 233 6.43 22.14 -49.32
N PRO A 234 6.28 23.48 -49.33
CA PRO A 234 7.40 24.41 -49.22
C PRO A 234 8.17 24.22 -47.90
N PRO A 235 9.40 24.76 -47.82
CA PRO A 235 10.21 24.57 -46.64
C PRO A 235 9.70 25.30 -45.39
N GLY A 236 9.95 24.71 -44.21
CA GLY A 236 9.66 25.30 -42.89
C GLY A 236 8.45 24.76 -42.12
N LYS A 237 7.70 23.80 -42.67
CA LYS A 237 6.54 23.17 -42.01
C LYS A 237 6.63 21.64 -41.88
N THR A 238 7.83 21.07 -41.89
CA THR A 238 8.09 19.61 -41.84
C THR A 238 7.29 18.87 -40.76
N LYS A 239 7.21 19.43 -39.55
CA LYS A 239 6.50 18.81 -38.42
C LYS A 239 4.99 18.74 -38.67
N SER A 240 4.39 19.81 -39.19
CA SER A 240 2.96 19.84 -39.52
C SER A 240 2.64 18.84 -40.63
N TYR A 241 3.45 18.78 -41.69
CA TYR A 241 3.26 17.80 -42.77
C TYR A 241 3.34 16.36 -42.26
N ASN A 242 4.30 16.07 -41.37
CA ASN A 242 4.40 14.75 -40.75
C ASN A 242 3.17 14.43 -39.89
N GLU A 243 2.66 15.38 -39.12
CA GLU A 243 1.45 15.20 -38.31
C GLU A 243 0.18 15.03 -39.16
N ILE A 244 0.08 15.70 -40.31
CA ILE A 244 -1.00 15.49 -41.30
C ILE A 244 -0.91 14.09 -41.89
N GLY A 245 0.30 13.64 -42.27
CA GLY A 245 0.55 12.27 -42.73
C GLY A 245 0.17 11.21 -41.70
N ARG A 246 0.51 11.42 -40.43
CA ARG A 246 0.10 10.55 -39.31
C ARG A 246 -1.41 10.55 -39.11
N ALA A 247 -2.06 11.70 -39.26
CA ALA A 247 -3.51 11.84 -39.12
C ALA A 247 -4.25 11.02 -40.18
N ILE A 248 -3.92 11.18 -41.47
CA ILE A 248 -4.56 10.40 -42.54
C ILE A 248 -4.24 8.90 -42.42
N ALA A 249 -3.01 8.54 -42.04
CA ALA A 249 -2.64 7.15 -41.84
C ALA A 249 -3.41 6.49 -40.68
N THR A 250 -3.70 7.24 -39.62
CA THR A 250 -4.52 6.76 -38.50
C THR A 250 -5.98 6.63 -38.90
N LEU A 251 -6.52 7.59 -39.65
CA LEU A 251 -7.89 7.56 -40.17
C LEU A 251 -8.12 6.36 -41.09
N MET A 252 -7.17 6.03 -41.97
CA MET A 252 -7.29 4.89 -42.89
C MET A 252 -7.30 3.52 -42.17
N VAL A 253 -6.91 3.45 -40.90
CA VAL A 253 -6.98 2.24 -40.06
C VAL A 253 -8.25 2.18 -39.22
N ASP A 254 -8.97 3.29 -39.11
CA ASP A 254 -10.26 3.31 -38.44
C ASP A 254 -11.34 2.63 -39.30
N ASP A 255 -12.14 1.76 -38.69
CA ASP A 255 -13.13 0.94 -39.40
C ASP A 255 -14.22 1.83 -40.05
N LEU A 256 -14.56 2.96 -39.45
CA LEU A 256 -15.61 3.85 -39.93
C LEU A 256 -15.12 4.69 -41.11
N PHE A 257 -13.97 5.35 -40.95
CA PHE A 257 -13.41 6.19 -42.01
C PHE A 257 -12.95 5.37 -43.22
N SER A 258 -12.35 4.19 -43.00
CA SER A 258 -11.94 3.31 -44.10
C SER A 258 -13.14 2.87 -44.94
N ASP A 259 -14.26 2.49 -44.31
CA ASP A 259 -15.52 2.17 -44.99
C ASP A 259 -16.05 3.35 -45.83
N VAL A 260 -15.97 4.57 -45.31
CA VAL A 260 -16.32 5.79 -46.06
C VAL A 260 -15.39 5.97 -47.25
N ALA A 261 -14.07 5.82 -47.07
CA ALA A 261 -13.09 5.96 -48.14
C ALA A 261 -13.28 4.96 -49.29
N TYR A 262 -13.71 3.73 -48.99
CA TYR A 262 -14.06 2.73 -50.02
C TYR A 262 -15.35 3.07 -50.77
N LYS A 263 -16.34 3.71 -50.11
CA LYS A 263 -17.66 4.02 -50.69
C LYS A 263 -17.78 5.42 -51.28
N ALA A 264 -16.84 6.30 -50.97
CA ALA A 264 -16.86 7.71 -51.37
C ALA A 264 -16.99 7.85 -52.90
N ARG A 265 -17.86 8.76 -53.35
CA ARG A 265 -18.02 9.10 -54.77
C ARG A 265 -17.42 10.46 -55.09
N ASP A 266 -17.45 11.36 -54.12
CA ASP A 266 -16.98 12.73 -54.25
C ASP A 266 -16.08 13.11 -53.06
N ARG A 267 -15.36 14.24 -53.19
CA ARG A 267 -14.51 14.77 -52.11
C ARG A 267 -15.27 15.11 -50.83
N GLU A 268 -16.56 15.43 -50.95
CA GLU A 268 -17.42 15.80 -49.82
C GLU A 268 -17.67 14.60 -48.88
N ASP A 269 -17.79 13.38 -49.42
CA ASP A 269 -17.97 12.16 -48.62
C ASP A 269 -16.75 11.91 -47.71
N LEU A 270 -15.54 12.15 -48.22
CA LEU A 270 -14.31 12.01 -47.44
C LEU A 270 -14.24 13.07 -46.32
N ILE A 271 -14.68 14.31 -46.60
CA ILE A 271 -14.72 15.39 -45.60
C ILE A 271 -15.75 15.05 -44.52
N ALA A 272 -16.93 14.56 -44.90
CA ALA A 272 -17.95 14.10 -43.96
C ALA A 272 -17.44 12.95 -43.07
N GLY A 273 -16.65 12.03 -43.63
CA GLY A 273 -15.98 10.97 -42.85
C GLY A 273 -15.00 11.50 -41.82
N ILE A 274 -14.25 12.58 -42.13
CA ILE A 274 -13.38 13.24 -41.14
C ILE A 274 -14.22 13.90 -40.04
N ASP A 275 -15.31 14.57 -40.42
CA ASP A 275 -16.19 15.24 -39.47
C ASP A 275 -16.86 14.21 -38.52
N GLU A 276 -17.32 13.05 -39.01
CA GLU A 276 -17.84 11.96 -38.14
C GLU A 276 -16.75 11.38 -37.22
N PHE A 277 -15.52 11.24 -37.71
CA PHE A 277 -14.40 10.83 -36.86
C PHE A 277 -14.12 11.85 -35.75
N LEU A 278 -14.13 13.16 -36.07
CA LEU A 278 -13.89 14.23 -35.10
C LEU A 278 -14.91 14.23 -33.96
N ASP A 279 -16.16 13.86 -34.22
CA ASP A 279 -17.21 13.73 -33.20
C ASP A 279 -16.93 12.58 -32.20
N GLU A 280 -16.20 11.54 -32.61
CA GLU A 280 -15.82 10.42 -31.74
C GLU A 280 -14.46 10.63 -31.01
N VAL A 281 -13.69 11.67 -31.38
CA VAL A 281 -12.35 11.91 -30.80
C VAL A 281 -12.44 12.45 -29.38
N ILE A 282 -11.70 11.82 -28.47
CA ILE A 282 -11.51 12.31 -27.10
C ILE A 282 -10.25 13.17 -27.06
N VAL A 283 -10.40 14.43 -26.66
CA VAL A 283 -9.29 15.38 -26.53
C VAL A 283 -8.67 15.29 -25.14
N LEU A 284 -7.35 15.10 -25.10
CA LEU A 284 -6.57 15.16 -23.86
C LEU A 284 -6.07 16.59 -23.62
N PRO A 285 -6.22 17.15 -22.41
CA PRO A 285 -5.74 18.49 -22.10
C PRO A 285 -4.20 18.56 -22.16
N PRO A 286 -3.61 19.56 -22.85
CA PRO A 286 -2.16 19.63 -23.07
C PRO A 286 -1.35 19.95 -21.81
N GLY A 287 -2.00 20.48 -20.75
CA GLY A 287 -1.31 20.88 -19.51
C GLY A 287 -0.92 19.72 -18.58
N GLU A 288 -1.56 18.56 -18.71
CA GLU A 288 -1.37 17.41 -17.82
C GLU A 288 -0.76 16.18 -18.53
N TRP A 289 -0.50 16.28 -19.84
CA TRP A 289 -0.08 15.17 -20.67
C TRP A 289 1.19 15.49 -21.47
N ASP A 290 2.20 14.62 -21.41
CA ASP A 290 3.40 14.72 -22.27
C ASP A 290 3.16 13.95 -23.59
N PRO A 291 3.18 14.63 -24.76
CA PRO A 291 2.98 13.99 -26.06
C PRO A 291 3.99 12.89 -26.41
N LYS A 292 5.14 12.82 -25.72
CA LYS A 292 6.15 11.78 -25.90
C LYS A 292 5.84 10.48 -25.17
N ILE A 293 4.90 10.49 -24.22
CA ILE A 293 4.47 9.29 -23.51
C ILE A 293 3.57 8.47 -24.43
N ARG A 294 4.04 7.27 -24.78
CA ARG A 294 3.31 6.32 -25.62
C ARG A 294 2.22 5.64 -24.80
N ILE A 295 0.98 5.72 -25.26
CA ILE A 295 -0.16 5.02 -24.62
C ILE A 295 -0.15 3.57 -25.10
N GLU A 296 -0.08 2.63 -24.17
CA GLU A 296 -0.12 1.21 -24.50
C GLU A 296 -1.51 0.81 -25.05
N PRO A 297 -1.55 -0.02 -26.11
CA PRO A 297 -2.81 -0.41 -26.72
C PRO A 297 -3.66 -1.25 -25.75
N PRO A 298 -4.99 -1.05 -25.73
CA PRO A 298 -5.87 -1.86 -24.91
C PRO A 298 -5.86 -3.32 -25.38
N LYS A 299 -5.86 -4.27 -24.44
CA LYS A 299 -5.83 -5.72 -24.74
C LYS A 299 -7.06 -6.22 -25.51
N LYS A 300 -8.16 -5.46 -25.47
CA LYS A 300 -9.35 -5.67 -26.30
C LYS A 300 -9.85 -4.30 -26.76
N VAL A 301 -9.92 -4.10 -28.07
CA VAL A 301 -10.52 -2.90 -28.65
C VAL A 301 -12.04 -3.00 -28.47
N PRO A 302 -12.70 -2.03 -27.83
CA PRO A 302 -14.16 -1.98 -27.76
C PRO A 302 -14.75 -1.85 -29.18
N SER A 303 -15.80 -2.62 -29.49
CA SER A 303 -16.53 -2.53 -30.76
C SER A 303 -17.16 -1.14 -30.94
N ALA A 304 -17.27 -0.66 -32.18
CA ALA A 304 -17.81 0.67 -32.52
C ALA A 304 -19.21 0.92 -31.89
N ASP A 305 -20.09 -0.10 -31.87
CA ASP A 305 -21.42 -0.03 -31.25
C ASP A 305 -21.39 0.27 -29.74
N LYS A 306 -20.31 -0.15 -29.04
CA LYS A 306 -20.11 0.15 -27.62
C LYS A 306 -19.53 1.55 -27.39
N ARG A 307 -18.93 2.19 -28.39
CA ARG A 307 -18.50 3.61 -28.28
C ARG A 307 -19.68 4.54 -28.49
N LYS A 308 -20.51 4.29 -29.51
CA LYS A 308 -21.73 5.07 -29.78
C LYS A 308 -22.75 4.99 -28.63
N SER A 309 -22.83 3.87 -27.91
CA SER A 309 -23.72 3.73 -26.74
C SER A 309 -23.27 4.51 -25.50
N VAL A 310 -21.98 4.84 -25.36
CA VAL A 310 -21.48 5.70 -24.24
C VAL A 310 -21.92 7.14 -24.44
N PHE A 311 -21.94 7.64 -25.67
CA PHE A 311 -22.44 8.98 -26.00
C PHE A 311 -23.98 9.03 -25.98
N SER A 312 -24.67 7.98 -26.46
CA SER A 312 -26.14 7.90 -26.41
C SER A 312 -26.71 7.77 -24.99
N LEU A 313 -25.89 7.34 -24.00
CA LEU A 313 -26.31 7.23 -22.60
C LEU A 313 -26.52 8.60 -21.92
N ASN A 314 -26.04 9.70 -22.51
CA ASN A 314 -26.27 11.05 -21.99
C ASN A 314 -27.59 11.68 -22.47
N GLU A 315 -28.27 11.12 -23.47
CA GLU A 315 -29.53 11.67 -24.01
C GLU A 315 -30.81 10.95 -23.56
N LEU A 316 -30.73 9.80 -22.89
CA LEU A 316 -31.93 9.11 -22.37
C LEU A 316 -31.69 8.57 -20.95
N GLY A 317 -32.22 9.29 -19.96
CA GLY A 317 -32.37 8.78 -18.60
C GLY A 317 -33.33 7.60 -18.54
N GLN A 318 -32.91 6.50 -17.89
CA GLN A 318 -33.67 5.63 -16.96
C GLN A 318 -33.13 4.19 -16.92
N MET A 319 -32.89 3.74 -15.68
CA MET A 319 -33.08 2.40 -15.09
C MET A 319 -32.32 1.14 -15.57
N ASN A 320 -31.73 0.51 -14.55
CA ASN A 320 -31.59 -0.93 -14.27
C ASN A 320 -30.62 -1.81 -15.09
N GLY A 321 -29.71 -2.47 -14.35
CA GLY A 321 -29.54 -3.93 -14.49
C GLY A 321 -28.16 -4.47 -14.83
N SER A 322 -27.47 -4.95 -13.79
CA SER A 322 -26.75 -6.23 -13.73
C SER A 322 -25.52 -6.56 -14.62
N VAL A 323 -24.39 -6.73 -13.91
CA VAL A 323 -23.52 -7.93 -13.86
C VAL A 323 -22.66 -8.33 -15.07
N GLY A 324 -21.33 -8.28 -14.83
CA GLY A 324 -20.34 -9.33 -15.22
C GLY A 324 -19.47 -9.01 -16.44
N GLY A 325 -18.16 -9.20 -16.46
CA GLY A 325 -17.24 -9.88 -15.55
C GLY A 325 -16.08 -10.51 -16.34
N GLY A 326 -14.83 -10.26 -15.93
CA GLY A 326 -13.60 -11.04 -16.20
C GLY A 326 -13.14 -11.17 -17.67
N GLY A 327 -11.86 -11.15 -18.03
CA GLY A 327 -10.59 -11.19 -17.32
C GLY A 327 -9.49 -11.55 -18.35
N GLY A 328 -8.22 -11.31 -18.01
CA GLY A 328 -7.05 -11.95 -18.64
C GLY A 328 -5.96 -11.06 -19.28
N VAL A 329 -5.13 -10.41 -18.46
CA VAL A 329 -3.67 -10.65 -18.23
C VAL A 329 -2.82 -11.08 -19.46
N SER A 330 -1.61 -10.57 -19.79
CA SER A 330 -0.46 -9.97 -19.06
C SER A 330 0.45 -9.22 -20.07
N ASP A 331 1.21 -8.22 -19.62
CA ASP A 331 2.54 -7.90 -20.18
C ASP A 331 3.38 -7.21 -19.09
N ASP A 332 4.68 -7.48 -19.11
CA ASP A 332 5.69 -7.17 -18.11
C ASP A 332 5.96 -5.65 -17.97
N GLU A 333 5.83 -5.14 -16.74
CA GLU A 333 6.20 -3.78 -16.32
C GLU A 333 7.36 -3.84 -15.29
N GLU A 334 8.19 -2.79 -15.35
CA GLU A 334 9.47 -2.56 -14.66
C GLU A 334 9.58 -3.06 -13.21
N MET A 335 10.70 -3.72 -12.91
CA MET A 335 11.14 -4.08 -11.55
C MET A 335 11.32 -2.82 -10.68
N PRO A 336 10.87 -2.84 -9.40
CA PRO A 336 11.31 -1.85 -8.42
C PRO A 336 12.81 -2.03 -8.18
N VAL A 337 13.58 -0.93 -8.23
CA VAL A 337 15.01 -0.92 -7.88
C VAL A 337 15.14 -1.28 -6.39
N PRO A 338 16.10 -2.12 -5.98
CA PRO A 338 16.34 -2.39 -4.57
C PRO A 338 16.66 -1.09 -3.84
N HIS A 339 15.87 -0.79 -2.83
CA HIS A 339 15.96 0.40 -2.01
C HIS A 339 17.37 0.59 -1.43
N GLU A 340 18.06 1.68 -1.77
CA GLU A 340 19.15 2.16 -0.93
C GLU A 340 18.50 2.65 0.36
N LEU A 341 18.72 1.91 1.45
CA LEU A 341 18.21 2.27 2.77
C LEU A 341 18.61 3.71 3.09
N GLY A 342 17.68 4.45 3.70
CA GLY A 342 17.98 5.78 4.20
C GLY A 342 19.27 5.75 5.01
N GLU A 343 20.12 6.75 4.80
CA GLU A 343 21.40 7.01 5.48
C GLU A 343 21.30 7.00 7.03
N GLU A 344 20.07 6.90 7.55
CA GLU A 344 19.66 6.93 8.96
C GLU A 344 19.89 5.62 9.73
N LEU A 345 20.00 4.47 9.04
CA LEU A 345 20.22 3.14 9.64
C LEU A 345 21.59 2.54 9.27
N ALA A 346 22.49 3.32 8.66
CA ALA A 346 23.82 2.86 8.34
C ALA A 346 24.64 2.61 9.61
N TYR A 347 25.32 1.47 9.68
CA TYR A 347 26.21 1.15 10.81
C TYR A 347 27.34 2.18 10.86
N THR A 348 27.37 3.02 11.90
CA THR A 348 28.32 4.14 11.97
C THR A 348 29.71 3.72 12.45
N GLY A 349 29.82 2.57 13.12
CA GLY A 349 31.08 2.00 13.61
C GLY A 349 31.77 2.83 14.70
N ARG A 350 31.13 3.87 15.23
CA ARG A 350 31.64 4.73 16.32
C ARG A 350 30.82 4.49 17.59
N PHE A 351 31.48 4.54 18.75
CA PHE A 351 30.80 4.43 20.04
C PHE A 351 29.74 5.54 20.18
N CYS A 352 28.47 5.15 20.38
CA CYS A 352 27.30 6.06 20.42
C CYS A 352 27.10 6.92 19.16
N GLY A 353 27.61 6.48 18.00
CA GLY A 353 27.51 7.23 16.74
C GLY A 353 26.05 7.38 16.26
N GLY A 354 25.25 6.31 16.31
CA GLY A 354 23.84 6.35 15.93
C GLY A 354 23.00 7.31 16.79
N LEU A 355 23.20 7.29 18.12
CA LEU A 355 22.49 8.17 19.05
C LEU A 355 22.78 9.66 18.79
N PHE A 356 24.03 10.02 18.54
CA PHE A 356 24.40 11.42 18.28
C PHE A 356 23.81 11.93 16.95
N LEU A 357 23.76 11.09 15.92
CA LEU A 357 23.12 11.43 14.65
C LEU A 357 21.61 11.64 14.81
N ASP A 358 20.93 10.77 15.57
CA ASP A 358 19.51 10.90 15.85
C ASP A 358 19.19 12.21 16.58
N ILE A 359 19.99 12.58 17.60
CA ILE A 359 19.85 13.85 18.32
C ILE A 359 20.07 15.04 17.37
N LYS A 360 21.15 15.01 16.58
CA LYS A 360 21.48 16.10 15.65
C LYS A 360 20.38 16.32 14.60
N ARG A 361 19.72 15.26 14.14
CA ARG A 361 18.62 15.32 13.16
C ARG A 361 17.34 15.91 13.78
N LYS A 362 17.04 15.57 15.05
CA LYS A 362 15.77 15.95 15.70
C LYS A 362 15.78 17.31 16.37
N LEU A 363 16.92 17.75 16.88
CA LEU A 363 17.04 18.99 17.65
C LEU A 363 16.47 20.24 16.92
N PRO A 364 16.68 20.43 15.59
CA PRO A 364 16.14 21.60 14.88
C PRO A 364 14.61 21.64 14.79
N TRP A 365 13.95 20.48 14.81
CA TRP A 365 12.49 20.36 14.67
C TRP A 365 11.74 20.50 16.00
N TYR A 366 12.47 20.54 17.12
CA TYR A 366 11.86 20.59 18.46
C TYR A 366 10.91 21.78 18.65
N PRO A 367 11.24 23.02 18.24
CA PRO A 367 10.32 24.15 18.37
C PRO A 367 9.09 24.03 17.46
N SER A 368 9.28 23.54 16.23
CA SER A 368 8.17 23.40 15.27
C SER A 368 7.13 22.38 15.73
N ASP A 369 7.54 21.34 16.47
CA ASP A 369 6.64 20.34 17.06
C ASP A 369 5.64 20.94 18.08
N PHE A 370 6.00 22.03 18.76
CA PHE A 370 5.10 22.73 19.69
C PHE A 370 4.18 23.69 18.95
N TYR A 371 4.67 24.43 17.95
CA TYR A 371 3.84 25.34 17.16
C TYR A 371 2.78 24.61 16.34
N GLU A 372 3.12 23.48 15.71
CA GLU A 372 2.17 22.66 14.95
C GLU A 372 1.11 21.97 15.84
N GLY A 373 1.38 21.86 17.15
CA GLY A 373 0.50 21.26 18.15
C GLY A 373 -0.80 22.01 18.40
N PHE A 374 -0.83 23.33 18.15
CA PHE A 374 -1.98 24.19 18.42
C PHE A 374 -3.01 24.17 17.28
N HIS A 375 -3.64 23.03 17.07
CA HIS A 375 -4.73 22.87 16.09
C HIS A 375 -5.95 22.19 16.70
N ILE A 376 -7.16 22.52 16.19
CA ILE A 376 -8.42 21.98 16.71
C ILE A 376 -8.47 20.42 16.64
N GLN A 377 -7.87 19.84 15.59
CA GLN A 377 -7.72 18.39 15.41
C GLN A 377 -6.92 17.75 16.56
N SER A 378 -5.92 18.46 17.09
CA SER A 378 -5.06 17.97 18.17
C SER A 378 -5.85 17.77 19.46
N ILE A 379 -6.82 18.64 19.76
CA ILE A 379 -7.68 18.50 20.95
C ILE A 379 -8.53 17.23 20.87
N SER A 380 -9.09 16.94 19.70
CA SER A 380 -9.86 15.71 19.45
C SER A 380 -8.98 14.46 19.61
N ALA A 381 -7.75 14.50 19.07
CA ALA A 381 -6.78 13.43 19.21
C ALA A 381 -6.37 13.19 20.69
N VAL A 382 -6.14 14.26 21.47
CA VAL A 382 -5.83 14.14 22.91
C VAL A 382 -6.92 13.37 23.63
N LEU A 383 -8.18 13.78 23.48
CA LEU A 383 -9.30 13.15 24.20
C LEU A 383 -9.49 11.67 23.79
N PHE A 384 -9.39 11.39 22.49
CA PHE A 384 -9.52 10.03 21.96
C PHE A 384 -8.44 9.09 22.53
N ILE A 385 -7.18 9.51 22.47
CA ILE A 385 -6.05 8.71 22.90
C ILE A 385 -6.00 8.59 24.43
N TYR A 386 -6.32 9.66 25.16
CA TYR A 386 -6.44 9.67 26.61
C TYR A 386 -7.36 8.55 27.13
N LEU A 387 -8.54 8.39 26.54
CA LEU A 387 -9.48 7.32 26.93
C LEU A 387 -8.94 5.92 26.64
N GLY A 388 -8.21 5.77 25.52
CA GLY A 388 -7.50 4.53 25.18
C GLY A 388 -6.42 4.20 26.22
N CYS A 389 -5.58 5.18 26.58
CA CYS A 389 -4.52 5.04 27.58
C CYS A 389 -5.07 4.70 28.97
N ILE A 390 -6.13 5.38 29.43
CA ILE A 390 -6.76 5.09 30.73
C ILE A 390 -7.32 3.66 30.75
N THR A 391 -8.09 3.29 29.74
CA THR A 391 -8.69 1.95 29.64
C THR A 391 -7.60 0.88 29.70
N ASN A 392 -6.48 1.12 29.01
CA ASN A 392 -5.36 0.20 29.02
C ASN A 392 -4.66 0.13 30.39
N ALA A 393 -4.36 1.28 31.01
CA ALA A 393 -3.72 1.36 32.32
C ALA A 393 -4.55 0.67 33.42
N ILE A 394 -5.87 0.85 33.38
CA ILE A 394 -6.81 0.23 34.31
C ILE A 394 -6.81 -1.29 34.18
N THR A 395 -6.95 -1.79 32.97
CA THR A 395 -7.18 -3.22 32.75
C THR A 395 -5.92 -4.03 32.93
N PHE A 396 -4.78 -3.50 32.47
CA PHE A 396 -3.48 -4.11 32.77
C PHE A 396 -3.12 -3.96 34.24
N GLY A 397 -3.42 -2.83 34.89
CA GLY A 397 -3.20 -2.66 36.32
C GLY A 397 -4.04 -3.60 37.18
N GLY A 398 -5.29 -3.87 36.79
CA GLY A 398 -6.15 -4.85 37.46
C GLY A 398 -5.66 -6.28 37.27
N LEU A 399 -5.32 -6.67 36.04
CA LEU A 399 -4.74 -8.00 35.77
C LEU A 399 -3.41 -8.22 36.48
N LEU A 400 -2.59 -7.18 36.57
CA LEU A 400 -1.31 -7.23 37.26
C LEU A 400 -1.50 -7.32 38.78
N GLY A 401 -2.53 -6.64 39.32
CA GLY A 401 -2.95 -6.78 40.72
C GLY A 401 -3.37 -8.21 41.06
N ASP A 402 -4.23 -8.80 40.24
CA ASP A 402 -4.68 -10.18 40.40
C ASP A 402 -3.54 -11.20 40.25
N ALA A 403 -2.60 -10.95 39.32
CA ALA A 403 -1.47 -11.85 39.07
C ALA A 403 -0.36 -11.78 40.13
N THR A 404 -0.24 -10.64 40.83
CA THR A 404 0.86 -10.38 41.78
C THR A 404 0.37 -10.27 43.23
N ASP A 405 -0.79 -10.84 43.59
CA ASP A 405 -1.39 -10.72 44.93
C ASP A 405 -1.37 -9.25 45.46
N ASN A 406 -1.70 -8.27 44.61
CA ASN A 406 -1.70 -6.83 44.87
C ASN A 406 -0.33 -6.19 45.21
N TYR A 407 0.79 -6.83 44.89
CA TYR A 407 2.11 -6.19 44.94
C TYR A 407 2.24 -5.05 43.93
N GLN A 408 1.52 -5.13 42.81
CA GLN A 408 1.46 -4.12 41.78
C GLN A 408 0.03 -3.99 41.27
N GLY A 409 -0.59 -2.82 41.41
CA GLY A 409 -2.00 -2.62 41.11
C GLY A 409 -2.29 -1.52 40.10
N VAL A 410 -3.54 -1.07 40.12
CA VAL A 410 -4.06 -0.04 39.21
C VAL A 410 -3.38 1.31 39.46
N MET A 411 -3.09 1.66 40.72
CA MET A 411 -2.50 2.96 41.07
C MET A 411 -1.07 3.12 40.58
N GLU A 412 -0.24 2.09 40.75
CA GLU A 412 1.13 2.07 40.25
C GLU A 412 1.15 2.07 38.72
N SER A 413 0.11 1.50 38.10
CA SER A 413 -0.08 1.51 36.65
C SER A 413 -0.45 2.91 36.11
N PHE A 414 -1.30 3.67 36.81
CA PHE A 414 -1.59 5.06 36.46
C PHE A 414 -0.38 5.96 36.61
N LEU A 415 0.28 5.92 37.79
CA LEU A 415 1.43 6.78 38.06
C LEU A 415 2.59 6.46 37.11
N GLY A 416 2.86 5.18 36.87
CA GLY A 416 3.91 4.77 35.95
C GLY A 416 3.64 5.16 34.51
N THR A 417 2.39 5.01 34.02
CA THR A 417 2.03 5.43 32.66
C THR A 417 2.17 6.94 32.49
N ALA A 418 1.73 7.72 33.48
CA ALA A 418 1.84 9.17 33.44
C ALA A 418 3.30 9.65 33.44
N LEU A 419 4.14 9.09 34.33
CA LEU A 419 5.57 9.44 34.44
C LEU A 419 6.34 9.04 33.18
N ALA A 420 6.29 7.75 32.83
CA ALA A 420 7.08 7.20 31.73
C ALA A 420 6.67 7.83 30.39
N GLY A 421 5.36 7.98 30.17
CA GLY A 421 4.84 8.57 28.94
C GLY A 421 5.18 10.05 28.78
N THR A 422 5.07 10.86 29.84
CA THR A 422 5.38 12.30 29.78
C THR A 422 6.86 12.54 29.43
N VAL A 423 7.76 11.83 30.13
CA VAL A 423 9.20 11.95 29.89
C VAL A 423 9.56 11.43 28.50
N PHE A 424 8.98 10.31 28.07
CA PHE A 424 9.22 9.77 26.74
C PHE A 424 8.77 10.72 25.64
N CYS A 425 7.54 11.22 25.63
CA CYS A 425 7.07 12.14 24.59
C CYS A 425 7.85 13.47 24.54
N LEU A 426 8.41 13.92 25.66
CA LEU A 426 9.26 15.10 25.72
C LEU A 426 10.61 14.91 25.02
N PHE A 427 11.28 13.77 25.21
CA PHE A 427 12.67 13.58 24.77
C PHE A 427 12.88 12.53 23.68
N SER A 428 11.85 11.77 23.30
CA SER A 428 11.96 10.72 22.29
C SER A 428 12.24 11.27 20.89
N GLY A 429 12.84 10.41 20.06
CA GLY A 429 13.03 10.63 18.64
C GLY A 429 11.70 10.59 17.89
N GLN A 430 10.78 9.71 18.28
CA GLN A 430 9.42 9.67 17.73
C GLN A 430 8.33 9.89 18.78
N PRO A 431 7.81 11.12 18.94
CA PRO A 431 6.83 11.45 19.99
C PRO A 431 5.41 10.95 19.70
N LEU A 432 5.14 10.44 18.49
CA LEU A 432 3.87 9.81 18.14
C LEU A 432 3.67 8.46 18.81
N ILE A 433 4.76 7.83 19.28
CA ILE A 433 4.73 6.56 19.99
C ILE A 433 4.25 6.78 21.42
N ILE A 434 3.32 5.94 21.85
CA ILE A 434 2.71 5.99 23.19
C ILE A 434 3.19 4.78 23.98
N LEU A 435 3.80 5.04 25.14
CA LEU A 435 4.21 4.01 26.08
C LEU A 435 3.01 3.51 26.90
N SER A 436 2.88 2.20 27.04
CA SER A 436 1.90 1.56 27.92
C SER A 436 2.36 0.17 28.34
N SER A 437 1.72 -0.41 29.37
CA SER A 437 1.94 -1.81 29.71
C SER A 437 1.44 -2.71 28.56
N THR A 438 2.21 -3.76 28.26
CA THR A 438 1.92 -4.73 27.19
C THR A 438 1.72 -6.14 27.76
N GLY A 439 0.98 -6.98 27.03
CA GLY A 439 0.71 -8.36 27.42
C GLY A 439 1.96 -9.21 27.68
N PRO A 440 3.02 -9.15 26.85
CA PRO A 440 4.26 -9.91 27.09
C PRO A 440 4.95 -9.54 28.41
N ILE A 441 4.98 -8.26 28.77
CA ILE A 441 5.53 -7.79 30.05
C ILE A 441 4.69 -8.31 31.21
N LEU A 442 3.35 -8.26 31.11
CA LEU A 442 2.45 -8.83 32.13
C LEU A 442 2.73 -10.32 32.38
N ILE A 443 2.92 -11.11 31.32
CA ILE A 443 3.22 -12.55 31.44
C ILE A 443 4.57 -12.76 32.13
N PHE A 444 5.59 -11.98 31.75
CA PHE A 444 6.90 -12.05 32.39
C PHE A 444 6.81 -11.72 33.89
N GLU A 445 6.07 -10.67 34.25
CA GLU A 445 5.88 -10.24 35.64
C GLU A 445 5.16 -11.29 36.48
N LYS A 446 4.11 -11.91 35.93
CA LYS A 446 3.41 -13.02 36.59
C LYS A 446 4.34 -14.19 36.88
N LEU A 447 5.15 -14.59 35.90
CA LEU A 447 6.09 -15.69 36.06
C LEU A 447 7.23 -15.36 37.01
N LEU A 448 7.71 -14.11 36.98
CA LEU A 448 8.69 -13.61 37.92
C LEU A 448 8.14 -13.67 39.35
N TYR A 449 6.87 -13.30 39.54
CA TYR A 449 6.18 -13.39 40.83
C TYR A 449 6.02 -14.85 41.30
N GLU A 450 5.55 -15.75 40.42
CA GLU A 450 5.42 -17.19 40.73
C GLU A 450 6.79 -17.81 41.09
N PHE A 451 7.85 -17.47 40.36
CA PHE A 451 9.22 -17.90 40.64
C PHE A 451 9.74 -17.35 41.97
N SER A 452 9.44 -16.09 42.29
CA SER A 452 9.80 -15.47 43.56
C SER A 452 9.09 -16.17 44.73
N LYS A 453 7.81 -16.50 44.55
CA LYS A 453 6.98 -17.19 45.54
C LYS A 453 7.43 -18.63 45.75
N SER A 454 7.78 -19.36 44.69
CA SER A 454 8.27 -20.75 44.80
C SER A 454 9.63 -20.85 45.48
N ASN A 455 10.49 -19.86 45.29
CA ASN A 455 11.85 -19.83 45.84
C ASN A 455 11.99 -18.97 47.10
N SER A 456 10.89 -18.43 47.64
CA SER A 456 10.89 -17.53 48.82
C SER A 456 11.84 -16.33 48.72
N ILE A 457 11.99 -15.78 47.51
CA ILE A 457 12.79 -14.58 47.21
C ILE A 457 11.87 -13.36 47.29
N ASP A 458 12.38 -12.21 47.76
CA ASP A 458 11.62 -10.96 47.74
C ASP A 458 11.46 -10.44 46.30
N TYR A 459 10.22 -10.43 45.81
CA TYR A 459 9.86 -10.09 44.43
C TYR A 459 10.26 -8.66 44.03
N MET A 460 10.07 -7.68 44.91
CA MET A 460 10.36 -6.26 44.61
C MET A 460 11.85 -5.99 44.40
N GLU A 461 12.70 -6.62 45.19
CA GLU A 461 14.15 -6.49 45.07
C GLU A 461 14.66 -7.21 43.82
N LEU A 462 14.17 -8.43 43.56
CA LEU A 462 14.49 -9.16 42.32
C LEU A 462 14.10 -8.35 41.08
N ARG A 463 12.92 -7.74 41.09
CA ARG A 463 12.44 -6.83 40.05
C ARG A 463 13.37 -5.64 39.85
N LEU A 464 13.82 -4.99 40.94
CA LEU A 464 14.74 -3.84 40.86
C LEU A 464 16.03 -4.21 40.15
N TRP A 465 16.67 -5.33 40.52
CA TRP A 465 17.91 -5.77 39.90
C TRP A 465 17.74 -6.18 38.44
N ILE A 466 16.64 -6.85 38.09
CA ILE A 466 16.31 -7.15 36.68
C ILE A 466 16.19 -5.86 35.87
N GLY A 467 15.50 -4.85 36.39
CA GLY A 467 15.36 -3.54 35.73
C GLY A 467 16.69 -2.80 35.55
N MET A 468 17.57 -2.86 36.56
CA MET A 468 18.91 -2.25 36.50
C MET A 468 19.81 -2.92 35.47
N HIS A 469 19.86 -4.27 35.46
CA HIS A 469 20.60 -5.01 34.44
C HIS A 469 20.03 -4.81 33.04
N SER A 470 18.71 -4.73 32.91
CA SER A 470 18.06 -4.46 31.62
C SER A 470 18.40 -3.06 31.09
N CYS A 471 18.40 -2.03 31.94
CA CYS A 471 18.88 -0.69 31.57
C CYS A 471 20.34 -0.73 31.07
N ALA A 472 21.24 -1.40 31.79
CA ALA A 472 22.64 -1.52 31.38
C ALA A 472 22.79 -2.23 30.03
N GLN A 473 22.04 -3.31 29.80
CA GLN A 473 22.02 -4.03 28.52
C GLN A 473 21.40 -3.20 27.39
N CYS A 474 20.33 -2.44 27.63
CA CYS A 474 19.76 -1.50 26.66
C CYS A 474 20.77 -0.40 26.27
N LEU A 475 21.48 0.19 27.24
CA LEU A 475 22.52 1.18 26.96
C LEU A 475 23.67 0.57 26.13
N LEU A 476 24.03 -0.68 26.40
CA LEU A 476 25.01 -1.41 25.60
C LEU A 476 24.52 -1.61 24.15
N LEU A 477 23.26 -1.99 23.93
CA LEU A 477 22.67 -2.12 22.58
C LEU A 477 22.63 -0.78 21.82
N VAL A 478 22.34 0.32 22.52
CA VAL A 478 22.39 1.67 21.93
C VAL A 478 23.83 2.04 21.58
N ALA A 479 24.80 1.72 22.44
CA ALA A 479 26.20 2.04 22.24
C ALA A 479 26.85 1.24 21.09
N THR A 480 26.38 0.00 20.84
CA THR A 480 26.86 -0.88 19.76
C THR A 480 26.11 -0.69 18.44
N ASP A 481 25.27 0.33 18.30
CA ASP A 481 24.42 0.57 17.13
C ASP A 481 23.57 -0.66 16.73
N ALA A 482 23.05 -1.41 17.72
CA ALA A 482 22.28 -2.64 17.49
C ALA A 482 20.97 -2.41 16.70
N SER A 483 20.50 -1.16 16.60
CA SER A 483 19.35 -0.80 15.77
C SER A 483 19.57 -1.07 14.26
N TYR A 484 20.81 -1.34 13.82
CA TYR A 484 21.07 -1.87 12.48
C TYR A 484 20.31 -3.19 12.20
N ILE A 485 20.05 -4.02 13.23
CA ILE A 485 19.32 -5.29 13.10
C ILE A 485 17.92 -5.09 12.49
N ILE A 486 17.33 -3.90 12.68
CA ILE A 486 16.01 -3.52 12.17
C ILE A 486 15.96 -3.58 10.63
N LYS A 487 17.09 -3.37 9.94
CA LYS A 487 17.18 -3.52 8.48
C LYS A 487 16.74 -4.90 7.98
N TYR A 488 16.90 -5.92 8.80
CA TYR A 488 16.52 -7.29 8.45
C TYR A 488 15.05 -7.61 8.76
N MET A 489 14.32 -6.70 9.42
CA MET A 489 12.88 -6.81 9.58
C MET A 489 12.20 -6.36 8.30
N THR A 490 11.66 -7.32 7.57
CA THR A 490 10.83 -7.06 6.39
C THR A 490 9.37 -6.91 6.79
N ARG A 491 8.56 -6.38 5.86
CA ARG A 491 7.13 -6.20 6.01
C ARG A 491 6.40 -7.50 6.40
N PHE A 492 6.88 -8.66 5.96
CA PHE A 492 6.35 -9.98 6.33
C PHE A 492 6.42 -10.22 7.84
N THR A 493 7.56 -9.90 8.46
CA THR A 493 7.75 -10.07 9.91
C THR A 493 6.92 -9.06 10.70
N GLU A 494 6.87 -7.81 10.23
CA GLU A 494 6.08 -6.73 10.83
C GLU A 494 4.58 -7.00 10.79
N GLU A 495 4.04 -7.33 9.60
CA GLU A 495 2.61 -7.62 9.43
C GLU A 495 2.21 -8.91 10.17
N GLY A 496 3.09 -9.92 10.19
CA GLY A 496 2.88 -11.13 10.97
C GLY A 496 2.77 -10.83 12.48
N PHE A 497 3.66 -10.00 13.01
CA PHE A 497 3.63 -9.58 14.42
C PHE A 497 2.42 -8.72 14.74
N SER A 498 2.12 -7.70 13.94
CA SER A 498 0.96 -6.82 14.13
C SER A 498 -0.36 -7.60 14.08
N SER A 499 -0.47 -8.57 13.15
CA SER A 499 -1.61 -9.48 13.09
C SER A 499 -1.71 -10.38 14.32
N LEU A 500 -0.58 -10.89 14.82
CA LEU A 500 -0.55 -11.73 16.02
C LEU A 500 -1.04 -10.98 17.26
N ILE A 501 -0.53 -9.77 17.48
CA ILE A 501 -0.97 -8.91 18.58
C ILE A 501 -2.46 -8.61 18.47
N SER A 502 -2.95 -8.28 17.28
CA SER A 502 -4.37 -8.03 17.02
C SER A 502 -5.25 -9.25 17.38
N PHE A 503 -4.84 -10.46 16.96
CA PHE A 503 -5.55 -11.70 17.34
C PHE A 503 -5.47 -12.00 18.84
N ILE A 504 -4.35 -11.70 19.50
CA ILE A 504 -4.23 -11.83 20.95
C ILE A 504 -5.26 -10.95 21.65
N PHE A 505 -5.35 -9.66 21.29
CA PHE A 505 -6.34 -8.73 21.84
C PHE A 505 -7.78 -9.19 21.63
N ILE A 506 -8.14 -9.60 20.40
CA ILE A 506 -9.47 -10.12 20.08
C ILE A 506 -9.79 -11.35 20.95
N SER A 507 -8.85 -12.30 21.05
CA SER A 507 -9.05 -13.52 21.84
C SER A 507 -9.13 -13.25 23.34
N ASP A 508 -8.37 -12.29 23.86
CA ASP A 508 -8.34 -11.96 25.28
C ASP A 508 -9.64 -11.28 25.70
N ALA A 509 -10.15 -10.36 24.88
CA ALA A 509 -11.48 -9.75 25.08
C ALA A 509 -12.59 -10.81 25.14
N ILE A 510 -12.58 -11.77 24.21
CA ILE A 510 -13.55 -12.88 24.20
C ILE A 510 -13.35 -13.82 25.39
N LYS A 511 -12.11 -14.18 25.75
CA LYS A 511 -11.80 -15.03 26.91
C LYS A 511 -12.26 -14.41 28.22
N LYS A 512 -12.05 -13.11 28.42
CA LYS A 512 -12.52 -12.38 29.61
C LYS A 512 -14.04 -12.33 29.67
N MET A 513 -14.71 -12.12 28.53
CA MET A 513 -16.17 -12.20 28.45
C MET A 513 -16.68 -13.60 28.83
N VAL A 514 -16.13 -14.66 28.22
CA VAL A 514 -16.48 -16.06 28.55
C VAL A 514 -16.15 -16.40 30.01
N GLY A 515 -15.06 -15.85 30.56
CA GLY A 515 -14.73 -15.95 31.98
C GLY A 515 -15.82 -15.38 32.88
N SER A 516 -16.41 -14.24 32.51
CA SER A 516 -17.56 -13.66 33.21
C SER A 516 -18.78 -14.60 33.21
N PHE A 517 -19.06 -15.29 32.10
CA PHE A 517 -20.13 -16.30 32.03
C PHE A 517 -19.87 -17.53 32.92
N LYS A 518 -18.61 -17.91 33.14
CA LYS A 518 -18.26 -18.99 34.07
C LYS A 518 -18.38 -18.57 35.52
N TYR A 519 -18.02 -17.32 35.83
CA TYR A 519 -18.09 -16.76 37.17
C TYR A 519 -19.54 -16.45 37.58
N TYR A 520 -20.38 -16.02 36.63
CA TYR A 520 -21.80 -15.76 36.80
C TYR A 520 -22.63 -16.72 35.90
N PRO A 521 -22.80 -17.99 36.29
CA PRO A 521 -23.51 -18.97 35.47
C PRO A 521 -25.00 -18.62 35.30
N ILE A 522 -25.55 -18.90 34.11
CA ILE A 522 -26.98 -18.76 33.81
C ILE A 522 -27.71 -20.01 34.29
N ASN A 523 -28.79 -19.84 35.06
CA ASN A 523 -29.66 -20.94 35.44
C ASN A 523 -30.64 -21.26 34.29
N THR A 524 -30.44 -22.38 33.61
CA THR A 524 -31.31 -22.84 32.51
C THR A 524 -32.61 -23.49 32.98
N ASP A 525 -32.68 -23.90 34.25
CA ASP A 525 -33.83 -24.64 34.82
C ASP A 525 -34.87 -23.69 35.46
N PHE A 526 -34.88 -22.42 35.05
CA PHE A 526 -35.78 -21.41 35.59
C PHE A 526 -37.23 -21.70 35.19
N LYS A 527 -38.06 -22.04 36.19
CA LYS A 527 -39.51 -22.21 36.04
C LYS A 527 -40.23 -21.00 36.65
N PRO A 528 -41.03 -20.24 35.87
CA PRO A 528 -41.70 -19.03 36.34
C PRO A 528 -42.72 -19.29 37.48
N ASP A 529 -43.22 -20.52 37.61
CA ASP A 529 -44.19 -20.88 38.66
C ASP A 529 -43.58 -21.01 40.07
N TYR A 530 -42.24 -21.08 40.21
CA TYR A 530 -41.54 -21.33 41.48
C TYR A 530 -40.74 -20.12 42.01
N VAL A 531 -41.09 -18.90 41.62
CA VAL A 531 -40.35 -17.66 42.00
C VAL A 531 -40.18 -17.50 43.51
N THR A 532 -41.16 -17.93 44.32
CA THR A 532 -41.11 -17.84 45.80
C THR A 532 -40.23 -18.91 46.46
N ALA A 533 -39.90 -20.00 45.77
CA ALA A 533 -39.05 -21.09 46.29
C ALA A 533 -37.55 -20.88 46.01
N TYR A 534 -37.19 -19.94 45.13
CA TYR A 534 -35.81 -19.61 44.78
C TYR A 534 -35.21 -18.55 45.72
N LYS A 535 -35.20 -18.81 47.05
CA LYS A 535 -34.57 -17.92 48.05
C LYS A 535 -33.20 -18.45 48.49
N CYS A 536 -32.29 -17.52 48.84
CA CYS A 536 -31.01 -17.84 49.48
C CYS A 536 -31.11 -17.38 50.93
N GLU A 537 -31.12 -18.32 51.86
CA GLU A 537 -31.26 -18.03 53.29
C GLU A 537 -29.94 -18.28 54.02
N CYS A 538 -29.64 -17.42 54.98
CA CYS A 538 -28.53 -17.58 55.90
C CYS A 538 -29.03 -18.33 57.13
N ILE A 539 -28.44 -19.49 57.42
CA ILE A 539 -28.77 -20.29 58.61
C ILE A 539 -27.62 -20.14 59.62
N ALA A 540 -27.97 -20.01 60.90
CA ALA A 540 -27.01 -19.99 62.00
C ALA A 540 -26.14 -21.28 62.02
N PRO A 541 -24.89 -21.23 62.49
CA PRO A 541 -24.10 -22.43 62.71
C PRO A 541 -24.73 -23.33 63.78
N ASP A 542 -24.79 -24.65 63.53
CA ASP A 542 -25.32 -25.61 64.50
C ASP A 542 -24.44 -25.65 65.77
N PRO A 543 -25.03 -25.56 66.98
CA PRO A 543 -24.26 -25.54 68.23
C PRO A 543 -23.62 -26.89 68.61
N SER A 544 -23.65 -27.92 67.76
CA SER A 544 -23.29 -29.30 68.13
C SER A 544 -21.99 -29.86 67.53
N GLU A 545 -21.20 -29.11 66.77
CA GLU A 545 -19.92 -29.63 66.21
C GLU A 545 -18.64 -29.02 66.82
N ASN A 546 -18.67 -28.65 68.11
CA ASN A 546 -17.46 -28.25 68.85
C ASN A 546 -17.23 -29.10 70.11
N VAL A 547 -17.45 -30.41 70.04
CA VAL A 547 -16.97 -31.34 71.09
C VAL A 547 -16.42 -32.59 70.44
N HIS A 548 -15.23 -32.51 69.84
CA HIS A 548 -14.29 -33.64 69.72
C HIS A 548 -12.93 -33.09 69.26
N LEU A 549 -12.19 -32.48 70.18
CA LEU A 549 -10.74 -32.37 70.02
C LEU A 549 -10.07 -32.85 71.31
N SER A 550 -9.37 -33.95 71.12
CA SER A 550 -8.70 -34.81 72.08
C SER A 550 -7.72 -34.07 72.97
N LEU A 551 -7.75 -34.47 74.24
CA LEU A 551 -6.90 -34.11 75.35
C LEU A 551 -5.39 -34.38 75.06
N SER A 552 -4.55 -33.34 75.11
CA SER A 552 -3.16 -33.44 75.60
C SER A 552 -2.47 -32.05 75.78
N HIS A 553 -2.33 -31.64 77.04
CA HIS A 553 -1.34 -30.69 77.61
C HIS A 553 -1.55 -29.15 77.41
N PRO A 554 -1.05 -28.28 78.33
CA PRO A 554 -1.86 -27.75 79.44
C PRO A 554 -2.02 -26.21 79.47
N LEU A 555 -3.21 -25.79 79.88
CA LEU A 555 -3.53 -24.75 80.87
C LEU A 555 -2.65 -23.47 80.94
N SER A 556 -3.00 -22.45 80.14
CA SER A 556 -3.37 -21.12 80.63
C SER A 556 -3.87 -20.28 79.44
N MET A 557 -4.84 -19.40 79.66
CA MET A 557 -5.48 -18.53 78.66
C MET A 557 -6.73 -19.06 77.91
N THR A 558 -7.55 -19.89 78.55
CA THR A 558 -8.91 -20.23 78.06
C THR A 558 -10.06 -19.60 78.84
N LEU A 559 -9.78 -18.83 79.90
CA LEU A 559 -10.83 -18.22 80.74
C LEU A 559 -11.28 -16.81 80.27
N SER A 560 -10.53 -16.16 79.38
CA SER A 560 -10.88 -14.82 78.85
C SER A 560 -11.67 -14.89 77.54
N LEU A 561 -11.59 -16.00 76.80
CA LEU A 561 -12.23 -16.12 75.49
C LEU A 561 -13.71 -16.54 75.61
N SER A 562 -14.08 -17.38 76.58
CA SER A 562 -15.47 -17.78 76.81
C SER A 562 -16.36 -16.64 77.30
N LEU A 563 -15.80 -15.69 78.07
CA LEU A 563 -16.52 -14.51 78.55
C LEU A 563 -16.66 -13.42 77.47
N LEU A 564 -15.69 -13.31 76.56
CA LEU A 564 -15.76 -12.37 75.42
C LEU A 564 -16.70 -12.86 74.32
N LEU A 565 -16.85 -14.18 74.15
CA LEU A 565 -17.84 -14.76 73.24
C LEU A 565 -19.28 -14.68 73.79
N SER A 566 -19.50 -14.59 75.11
CA SER A 566 -20.85 -14.46 75.67
C SER A 566 -21.39 -13.02 75.71
N GLN A 567 -20.55 -12.02 75.44
CA GLN A 567 -21.00 -10.62 75.30
C GLN A 567 -21.57 -10.27 73.92
N MET A 568 -21.49 -11.17 72.95
CA MET A 568 -22.21 -11.03 71.69
C MET A 568 -23.49 -11.87 71.78
N ASN A 569 -24.63 -11.20 71.89
CA ASN A 569 -25.95 -11.81 71.93
C ASN A 569 -26.30 -12.45 70.56
N ILE A 570 -25.69 -13.60 70.25
CA ILE A 570 -25.83 -14.34 68.97
C ILE A 570 -27.27 -14.87 68.76
N THR A 571 -28.07 -14.92 69.82
CA THR A 571 -29.49 -15.32 69.77
C THR A 571 -30.44 -14.19 69.37
N ALA A 572 -30.00 -12.93 69.34
CA ALA A 572 -30.82 -11.76 68.97
C ALA A 572 -30.58 -11.26 67.53
N LEU A 573 -29.70 -11.92 66.78
CA LEU A 573 -29.45 -11.57 65.38
C LEU A 573 -30.48 -12.28 64.50
N ASP A 574 -31.32 -11.53 63.82
CA ASP A 574 -32.26 -12.09 62.84
C ASP A 574 -31.48 -12.47 61.57
N TRP A 575 -31.05 -13.75 61.51
CA TRP A 575 -30.20 -14.31 60.44
C TRP A 575 -30.82 -14.13 59.03
N THR A 576 -32.13 -13.93 58.94
CA THR A 576 -32.85 -13.72 57.68
C THR A 576 -32.63 -12.34 57.05
N GLN A 577 -32.17 -11.35 57.82
CA GLN A 577 -31.92 -9.98 57.33
C GLN A 577 -30.43 -9.70 57.04
N LEU A 578 -29.53 -10.62 57.36
CA LEU A 578 -28.10 -10.45 57.13
C LEU A 578 -27.74 -10.51 55.65
N SER A 579 -26.81 -9.65 55.22
CA SER A 579 -26.25 -9.74 53.87
C SER A 579 -25.46 -11.06 53.71
N LYS A 580 -25.41 -11.60 52.48
CA LYS A 580 -24.65 -12.84 52.18
C LYS A 580 -23.20 -12.82 52.69
N LYS A 581 -22.55 -11.64 52.71
CA LYS A 581 -21.17 -11.46 53.18
C LYS A 581 -21.08 -11.40 54.71
N GLU A 582 -22.10 -10.84 55.36
CA GLU A 582 -22.19 -10.76 56.83
C GLU A 582 -22.49 -12.14 57.41
N CYS A 583 -23.38 -12.90 56.76
CA CYS A 583 -23.69 -14.29 57.10
C CYS A 583 -22.44 -15.15 57.28
N VAL A 584 -21.55 -15.16 56.26
CA VAL A 584 -20.30 -15.94 56.29
C VAL A 584 -19.30 -15.37 57.30
N LYS A 585 -19.27 -14.04 57.48
CA LYS A 585 -18.40 -13.36 58.45
C LYS A 585 -18.75 -13.72 59.91
N TYR A 586 -20.03 -13.95 60.19
CA TYR A 586 -20.52 -14.41 61.51
C TYR A 586 -20.62 -15.93 61.63
N GLY A 587 -20.08 -16.69 60.67
CA GLY A 587 -20.03 -18.16 60.73
C GLY A 587 -21.32 -18.88 60.32
N GLY A 588 -22.29 -18.20 59.71
CA GLY A 588 -23.52 -18.80 59.17
C GLY A 588 -23.32 -19.52 57.84
N SER A 589 -24.16 -20.51 57.55
CA SER A 589 -24.15 -21.27 56.31
C SER A 589 -25.21 -20.74 55.33
N LEU A 590 -24.84 -20.60 54.05
CA LEU A 590 -25.75 -20.15 52.99
C LEU A 590 -26.44 -21.36 52.36
N VAL A 591 -27.76 -21.49 52.54
CA VAL A 591 -28.55 -22.63 52.05
C VAL A 591 -29.57 -22.16 51.02
N GLY A 592 -29.61 -22.84 49.87
CA GLY A 592 -30.54 -22.57 48.77
C GLY A 592 -29.91 -22.64 47.38
N LYS A 593 -30.67 -23.13 46.38
CA LYS A 593 -30.19 -23.25 44.99
C LYS A 593 -29.81 -21.88 44.39
N SER A 594 -30.46 -20.79 44.82
CA SER A 594 -30.21 -19.41 44.38
C SER A 594 -28.96 -18.75 44.99
N CYS A 595 -28.30 -19.36 45.98
CA CYS A 595 -27.11 -18.76 46.59
C CYS A 595 -25.92 -18.74 45.63
N LYS A 596 -25.84 -19.71 44.70
CA LYS A 596 -24.75 -19.87 43.73
C LYS A 596 -24.93 -19.03 42.46
N PHE A 597 -26.13 -18.49 42.20
CA PHE A 597 -26.45 -17.79 40.96
C PHE A 597 -26.82 -16.33 41.24
N VAL A 598 -26.35 -15.44 40.36
CA VAL A 598 -26.82 -14.05 40.30
C VAL A 598 -27.56 -13.91 38.97
N PRO A 599 -28.89 -13.71 38.98
CA PRO A 599 -29.68 -13.66 37.75
C PRO A 599 -29.28 -12.49 36.85
N ASP A 600 -29.43 -12.67 35.54
CA ASP A 600 -29.34 -11.66 34.46
C ASP A 600 -28.01 -10.92 34.26
N LEU A 601 -27.03 -11.13 35.15
CA LEU A 601 -25.76 -10.40 35.11
C LEU A 601 -24.90 -10.77 33.90
N ALA A 602 -24.87 -12.06 33.54
CA ALA A 602 -24.11 -12.56 32.40
C ALA A 602 -24.70 -12.07 31.07
N LEU A 603 -26.04 -12.08 30.95
CA LEU A 603 -26.75 -11.57 29.78
C LEU A 603 -26.55 -10.05 29.64
N MET A 604 -26.65 -9.30 30.73
CA MET A 604 -26.37 -7.87 30.74
C MET A 604 -24.92 -7.57 30.31
N SER A 605 -23.95 -8.32 30.85
CA SER A 605 -22.54 -8.18 30.49
C SER A 605 -22.32 -8.41 28.99
N PHE A 606 -23.01 -9.39 28.39
CA PHE A 606 -22.93 -9.66 26.96
C PHE A 606 -23.55 -8.54 26.11
N ILE A 607 -24.69 -8.00 26.53
CA ILE A 607 -25.34 -6.85 25.86
C ILE A 607 -24.43 -5.63 25.90
N LEU A 608 -23.86 -5.29 27.06
CA LEU A 608 -22.93 -4.16 27.21
C LEU A 608 -21.68 -4.34 26.34
N PHE A 609 -21.13 -5.55 26.28
CA PHE A 609 -19.95 -5.87 25.49
C PHE A 609 -20.18 -5.74 23.99
N PHE A 610 -21.15 -6.48 23.45
CA PHE A 610 -21.41 -6.48 22.01
C PHE A 610 -22.06 -5.17 21.56
N GLY A 611 -22.89 -4.56 22.40
CA GLY A 611 -23.48 -3.24 22.18
C GLY A 611 -22.41 -2.16 22.02
N THR A 612 -21.44 -2.09 22.94
CA THR A 612 -20.35 -1.11 22.86
C THR A 612 -19.50 -1.30 21.60
N TYR A 613 -19.17 -2.54 21.25
CA TYR A 613 -18.45 -2.86 20.02
C TYR A 613 -19.24 -2.44 18.76
N SER A 614 -20.50 -2.85 18.66
CA SER A 614 -21.37 -2.57 17.52
C SER A 614 -21.61 -1.06 17.31
N MET A 615 -21.90 -0.33 18.39
CA MET A 615 -22.07 1.12 18.35
C MET A 615 -20.78 1.82 17.89
N THR A 616 -19.63 1.42 18.41
CA THR A 616 -18.33 2.02 18.05
C THR A 616 -18.01 1.79 16.57
N VAL A 617 -18.23 0.59 16.05
CA VAL A 617 -18.04 0.29 14.61
C VAL A 617 -19.00 1.11 13.76
N SER A 618 -20.25 1.27 14.19
CA SER A 618 -21.28 2.02 13.45
C SER A 618 -20.96 3.52 13.40
N LEU A 619 -20.59 4.12 14.53
CA LEU A 619 -20.14 5.51 14.63
C LEU A 619 -18.84 5.77 13.85
N LYS A 620 -17.96 4.77 13.72
CA LYS A 620 -16.78 4.89 12.84
C LYS A 620 -17.14 4.82 11.36
N LYS A 621 -18.00 3.88 10.96
CA LYS A 621 -18.50 3.80 9.57
C LYS A 621 -19.31 5.03 9.16
N PHE A 622 -19.91 5.72 10.13
CA PHE A 622 -20.60 6.98 9.92
C PHE A 622 -19.69 8.05 9.28
N LYS A 623 -18.35 7.98 9.43
CA LYS A 623 -17.40 8.84 8.71
C LYS A 623 -17.60 8.84 7.19
N PHE A 624 -18.01 7.71 6.62
CA PHE A 624 -18.19 7.53 5.17
C PHE A 624 -19.66 7.64 4.76
N SER A 625 -20.56 7.87 5.70
CA SER A 625 -21.98 8.09 5.44
C SER A 625 -22.20 9.39 4.67
N ARG A 626 -23.24 9.42 3.84
CA ARG A 626 -23.69 10.60 3.09
C ARG A 626 -24.65 11.48 3.91
N TYR A 627 -25.17 10.94 5.01
CA TYR A 627 -26.03 11.68 5.91
C TYR A 627 -25.15 12.59 6.80
N PHE A 628 -25.53 13.87 6.96
CA PHE A 628 -24.87 14.94 7.76
C PHE A 628 -23.71 15.72 7.11
N PRO A 629 -23.49 16.99 7.54
CA PRO A 629 -22.37 17.80 7.05
C PRO A 629 -21.01 17.19 7.44
N THR A 630 -20.01 17.40 6.58
CA THR A 630 -18.66 16.81 6.70
C THR A 630 -17.99 17.09 8.06
N LYS A 631 -18.14 18.30 8.60
CA LYS A 631 -17.60 18.69 9.91
C LYS A 631 -18.21 17.89 11.07
N LEU A 632 -19.54 17.75 11.10
CA LEU A 632 -20.23 17.00 12.15
C LEU A 632 -19.93 15.50 12.04
N ARG A 633 -19.88 14.96 10.82
CA ARG A 633 -19.54 13.58 10.54
C ARG A 633 -18.13 13.21 11.01
N LYS A 634 -17.16 14.10 10.77
CA LYS A 634 -15.78 13.95 11.26
C LYS A 634 -15.75 13.96 12.79
N LEU A 635 -16.40 14.95 13.42
CA LEU A 635 -16.47 15.05 14.88
C LEU A 635 -17.09 13.80 15.53
N ILE A 636 -18.24 13.34 15.06
CA ILE A 636 -18.92 12.15 15.60
C ILE A 636 -18.07 10.89 15.43
N SER A 637 -17.38 10.75 14.29
CA SER A 637 -16.49 9.62 14.05
C SER A 637 -15.25 9.65 14.94
N ASP A 638 -14.69 10.83 15.21
CA ASP A 638 -13.52 10.97 16.06
C ASP A 638 -13.85 10.69 17.54
N PHE A 639 -15.04 11.10 18.01
CA PHE A 639 -15.55 10.83 19.37
C PHE A 639 -16.30 9.50 19.54
N SER A 640 -16.24 8.59 18.57
CA SER A 640 -17.07 7.36 18.54
C SER A 640 -16.91 6.46 19.78
N ILE A 641 -15.67 6.24 20.24
CA ILE A 641 -15.40 5.37 21.40
C ILE A 641 -15.99 5.99 22.67
N PHE A 642 -15.76 7.29 22.88
CA PHE A 642 -16.25 8.01 24.05
C PHE A 642 -17.78 7.98 24.12
N MET A 643 -18.44 8.32 23.00
CA MET A 643 -19.90 8.31 22.92
C MET A 643 -20.47 6.92 23.19
N SER A 644 -19.84 5.86 22.68
CA SER A 644 -20.23 4.48 23.00
C SER A 644 -20.09 4.16 24.49
N ILE A 645 -18.95 4.48 25.11
CA ILE A 645 -18.75 4.23 26.55
C ILE A 645 -19.80 4.97 27.37
N MET A 646 -20.01 6.27 27.13
CA MET A 646 -20.99 7.07 27.86
C MET A 646 -22.41 6.54 27.69
N THR A 647 -22.78 6.11 26.48
CA THR A 647 -24.11 5.54 26.19
C THR A 647 -24.34 4.25 26.98
N PHE A 648 -23.38 3.33 27.00
CA PHE A 648 -23.54 2.04 27.68
C PHE A 648 -23.31 2.11 29.19
N VAL A 649 -22.52 3.07 29.69
CA VAL A 649 -22.47 3.41 31.12
C VAL A 649 -23.82 4.00 31.57
N GLY A 650 -24.41 4.91 30.78
CA GLY A 650 -25.74 5.45 31.05
C GLY A 650 -26.81 4.35 31.07
N LEU A 651 -26.74 3.39 30.13
CA LEU A 651 -27.63 2.24 30.09
C LEU A 651 -27.47 1.32 31.31
N ASP A 652 -26.24 1.05 31.76
CA ASP A 652 -25.98 0.28 32.99
C ASP A 652 -26.57 0.99 34.23
N MET A 653 -26.42 2.31 34.32
CA MET A 653 -27.00 3.12 35.39
C MET A 653 -28.53 3.13 35.37
N LEU A 654 -29.15 3.19 34.19
CA LEU A 654 -30.61 3.17 34.04
C LEU A 654 -31.22 1.81 34.45
N ILE A 655 -30.52 0.71 34.17
CA ILE A 655 -31.00 -0.64 34.48
C ILE A 655 -30.69 -1.04 35.93
N GLY A 656 -29.65 -0.44 36.54
CA GLY A 656 -29.40 -0.53 37.98
C GLY A 656 -28.92 -1.89 38.48
N LEU A 657 -28.40 -2.77 37.61
CA LEU A 657 -27.84 -4.07 37.99
C LEU A 657 -26.43 -3.92 38.59
N LYS A 658 -26.05 -4.83 39.50
CA LYS A 658 -24.72 -4.86 40.13
C LYS A 658 -23.66 -5.48 39.22
N THR A 659 -23.45 -4.90 38.03
CA THR A 659 -22.41 -5.33 37.08
C THR A 659 -21.01 -5.22 37.70
N PRO A 660 -20.04 -6.04 37.23
CA PRO A 660 -18.66 -5.95 37.70
C PRO A 660 -18.07 -4.61 37.28
N LYS A 661 -17.97 -3.70 38.24
CA LYS A 661 -17.45 -2.35 38.09
C LYS A 661 -15.97 -2.28 38.42
N LEU A 662 -15.35 -1.19 38.01
CA LEU A 662 -13.95 -0.94 38.24
C LEU A 662 -13.66 -0.68 39.72
N ILE A 663 -12.71 -1.44 40.28
CA ILE A 663 -12.21 -1.22 41.64
C ILE A 663 -11.00 -0.29 41.53
N VAL A 664 -11.21 0.99 41.85
CA VAL A 664 -10.14 1.99 41.90
C VAL A 664 -10.07 2.50 43.34
N PRO A 665 -8.89 2.47 44.00
CA PRO A 665 -8.77 3.05 45.32
C PRO A 665 -8.91 4.57 45.25
N THR A 666 -9.68 5.13 46.16
CA THR A 666 -9.96 6.58 46.23
C THR A 666 -8.84 7.38 46.88
N GLU A 667 -7.86 6.72 47.48
CA GLU A 667 -6.71 7.35 48.14
C GLU A 667 -5.41 7.09 47.36
N PHE A 668 -4.56 8.13 47.25
CA PHE A 668 -3.22 8.01 46.66
C PHE A 668 -2.27 7.28 47.63
N LYS A 669 -2.38 5.95 47.68
CA LYS A 669 -1.52 5.05 48.46
C LYS A 669 -1.12 3.85 47.60
N PRO A 670 0.05 3.24 47.85
CA PRO A 670 0.40 1.94 47.27
C PRO A 670 -0.71 0.93 47.55
N THR A 671 -0.97 0.03 46.61
CA THR A 671 -2.09 -0.92 46.67
C THR A 671 -2.04 -1.80 47.92
N ARG A 672 -0.83 -2.04 48.45
CA ARG A 672 -0.60 -2.75 49.72
C ARG A 672 -0.04 -1.79 50.79
N PRO A 673 -0.59 -1.78 52.02
CA PRO A 673 -0.15 -0.87 53.08
C PRO A 673 1.25 -1.17 53.63
N ASP A 674 1.79 -2.38 53.40
CA ASP A 674 3.10 -2.82 53.89
C ASP A 674 4.30 -2.20 53.12
N ARG A 675 4.05 -1.39 52.08
CA ARG A 675 5.06 -0.95 51.10
C ARG A 675 5.07 0.57 50.92
N GLY A 676 6.27 1.15 50.72
CA GLY A 676 6.48 2.53 50.25
C GLY A 676 6.74 2.64 48.74
N TRP A 677 6.69 3.87 48.19
CA TRP A 677 6.90 4.12 46.76
C TRP A 677 8.32 3.84 46.26
N ILE A 678 9.34 3.86 47.12
CA ILE A 678 10.73 3.59 46.74
C ILE A 678 11.11 2.19 47.22
N VAL A 679 11.70 1.39 46.34
CA VAL A 679 12.21 0.05 46.65
C VAL A 679 13.67 0.17 47.09
N MET A 680 14.01 -0.39 48.25
CA MET A 680 15.40 -0.42 48.72
C MET A 680 16.20 -1.47 47.93
N PRO A 681 17.41 -1.14 47.42
CA PRO A 681 18.19 -2.01 46.53
C PRO A 681 18.86 -3.19 47.24
N PHE A 682 19.02 -3.11 48.57
CA PHE A 682 19.62 -4.16 49.39
C PHE A 682 18.61 -4.59 50.46
N GLY A 683 18.16 -5.84 50.37
CA GLY A 683 17.13 -6.43 51.22
C GLY A 683 17.54 -7.76 51.83
N LYS A 684 16.58 -8.69 51.92
CA LYS A 684 16.74 -10.02 52.53
C LYS A 684 17.31 -11.07 51.56
N ASN A 685 17.41 -10.74 50.27
CA ASN A 685 17.85 -11.70 49.27
C ASN A 685 19.36 -11.97 49.33
N PRO A 686 19.78 -13.21 49.01
CA PRO A 686 21.20 -13.55 48.95
C PRO A 686 21.89 -12.91 47.74
N TRP A 687 23.17 -12.56 47.89
CA TRP A 687 23.94 -11.78 46.90
C TRP A 687 24.01 -12.41 45.49
N TRP A 688 23.93 -13.75 45.39
CA TRP A 688 23.97 -14.46 44.11
C TRP A 688 22.75 -14.16 43.24
N VAL A 689 21.61 -13.78 43.84
CA VAL A 689 20.38 -13.41 43.12
C VAL A 689 20.61 -12.15 42.29
N TYR A 690 21.42 -11.21 42.77
CA TYR A 690 21.75 -9.98 42.04
C TYR A 690 22.52 -10.29 40.76
N LEU A 691 23.43 -11.26 40.78
CA LEU A 691 24.16 -11.71 39.59
C LEU A 691 23.28 -12.57 38.67
N ALA A 692 22.53 -13.51 39.26
CA ALA A 692 21.64 -14.41 38.52
C ALA A 692 20.50 -13.67 37.80
N SER A 693 20.06 -12.52 38.34
CA SER A 693 19.04 -11.66 37.74
C SER A 693 19.41 -11.10 36.36
N SER A 694 20.69 -11.14 35.98
CA SER A 694 21.15 -10.80 34.63
C SER A 694 20.54 -11.68 33.53
N VAL A 695 20.24 -12.95 33.81
CA VAL A 695 19.66 -13.89 32.83
C VAL A 695 18.20 -13.54 32.51
N PRO A 696 17.28 -13.38 33.49
CA PRO A 696 15.95 -12.84 33.22
C PRO A 696 15.99 -11.43 32.61
N ALA A 697 16.95 -10.58 33.02
CA ALA A 697 17.11 -9.25 32.45
C ALA A 697 17.44 -9.29 30.95
N LEU A 698 18.29 -10.22 30.51
CA LEU A 698 18.60 -10.40 29.09
C LEU A 698 17.34 -10.72 28.28
N LEU A 699 16.46 -11.56 28.82
CA LEU A 699 15.20 -11.89 28.16
C LEU A 699 14.26 -10.69 28.07
N VAL A 700 14.14 -9.90 29.15
CA VAL A 700 13.35 -8.66 29.17
C VAL A 700 13.92 -7.64 28.20
N THR A 701 15.24 -7.48 28.15
CA THR A 701 15.90 -6.56 27.21
C THR A 701 15.62 -6.92 25.77
N ILE A 702 15.67 -8.21 25.41
CA ILE A 702 15.31 -8.65 24.04
C ILE A 702 13.83 -8.34 23.76
N LEU A 703 12.94 -8.58 24.73
CA LEU A 703 11.51 -8.27 24.59
C LEU A 703 11.28 -6.78 24.33
N ILE A 704 11.88 -5.92 25.17
CA ILE A 704 11.78 -4.46 25.06
C ILE A 704 12.35 -3.99 23.72
N PHE A 705 13.51 -4.52 23.32
CA PHE A 705 14.14 -4.19 22.05
C PHE A 705 13.23 -4.52 20.86
N MET A 706 12.65 -5.73 20.84
CA MET A 706 11.75 -6.15 19.75
C MET A 706 10.47 -5.31 19.72
N ASP A 707 9.78 -5.15 20.85
CA ASP A 707 8.52 -4.39 20.91
C ASP A 707 8.73 -2.91 20.56
N GLN A 708 9.80 -2.28 21.07
CA GLN A 708 10.09 -0.87 20.80
C GLN A 708 10.45 -0.64 19.33
N GLN A 709 11.35 -1.45 18.77
CA GLN A 709 11.83 -1.24 17.41
C GLN A 709 10.77 -1.59 16.36
N ILE A 710 9.99 -2.67 16.56
CA ILE A 710 8.88 -2.98 15.66
C ILE A 710 7.83 -1.86 15.69
N SER A 711 7.48 -1.37 16.88
CA SER A 711 6.56 -0.24 17.01
C SER A 711 7.07 1.01 16.29
N ALA A 712 8.35 1.33 16.46
CA ALA A 712 8.96 2.48 15.81
C ALA A 712 8.96 2.35 14.27
N VAL A 713 9.20 1.16 13.72
CA VAL A 713 9.12 0.90 12.27
C VAL A 713 7.71 1.06 11.74
N ILE A 714 6.71 0.48 12.42
CA ILE A 714 5.30 0.56 12.03
C ILE A 714 4.84 2.03 11.99
N VAL A 715 5.22 2.82 12.99
CA VAL A 715 4.91 4.25 13.07
C VAL A 715 5.61 5.03 11.96
N ASN A 716 6.90 4.78 11.75
CA ASN A 716 7.75 5.50 10.81
C ASN A 716 7.60 5.06 9.34
N ARG A 717 6.51 4.35 9.05
CA ARG A 717 6.25 3.85 7.71
C ARG A 717 6.09 4.99 6.71
N LYS A 718 6.74 4.85 5.54
CA LYS A 718 6.62 5.83 4.44
C LYS A 718 5.19 6.05 3.94
N GLU A 719 4.31 5.07 4.13
CA GLU A 719 2.87 5.21 3.84
C GLU A 719 2.22 6.34 4.64
N ASN A 720 2.71 6.62 5.84
CA ASN A 720 2.24 7.73 6.67
C ASN A 720 2.79 9.09 6.22
N LYS A 721 3.68 9.14 5.21
CA LYS A 721 4.27 10.37 4.65
C LYS A 721 4.79 11.34 5.71
N LEU A 722 5.48 10.81 6.71
CA LEU A 722 6.13 11.59 7.77
C LEU A 722 7.26 12.44 7.18
N LYS A 723 7.40 13.69 7.66
CA LYS A 723 8.35 14.67 7.10
C LYS A 723 9.60 14.82 7.94
N LYS A 724 9.48 14.64 9.25
CA LYS A 724 10.59 14.73 10.20
C LYS A 724 11.24 13.35 10.29
N GLY A 725 12.54 13.25 10.00
CA GLY A 725 13.28 11.96 9.97
C GLY A 725 13.16 11.17 11.28
N CYS A 726 13.58 9.90 11.34
CA CYS A 726 13.34 9.05 12.51
C CYS A 726 14.48 9.10 13.55
N GLY A 727 14.26 8.51 14.73
CA GLY A 727 15.25 8.42 15.82
C GLY A 727 15.15 7.14 16.65
N TYR A 728 15.55 6.00 16.08
CA TYR A 728 15.43 4.67 16.69
C TYR A 728 16.33 4.46 17.92
N HIS A 729 17.55 5.02 17.92
CA HIS A 729 18.49 4.87 19.04
C HIS A 729 18.07 5.74 20.21
N LEU A 730 17.57 6.95 19.92
CA LEU A 730 17.09 7.89 20.92
C LEU A 730 15.86 7.34 21.66
N ASP A 731 14.95 6.67 20.95
CA ASP A 731 13.78 6.03 21.56
C ASP A 731 14.19 4.89 22.51
N LEU A 732 15.09 4.00 22.07
CA LEU A 732 15.57 2.88 22.88
C LEU A 732 16.35 3.36 24.13
N PHE A 733 17.15 4.42 23.98
CA PHE A 733 17.90 5.03 25.09
C PHE A 733 16.97 5.51 26.20
N TRP A 734 15.92 6.28 25.86
CA TRP A 734 14.98 6.79 26.85
C TRP A 734 14.12 5.71 27.47
N VAL A 735 13.71 4.69 26.71
CA VAL A 735 13.00 3.52 27.28
C VAL A 735 13.88 2.80 28.31
N GLY A 736 15.18 2.62 28.05
CA GLY A 736 16.12 2.04 29.01
C GLY A 736 16.27 2.85 30.31
N ILE A 737 16.36 4.19 30.22
CA ILE A 737 16.46 5.07 31.39
C ILE A 737 15.16 5.07 32.21
N LEU A 738 14.03 5.18 31.52
CA LEU A 738 12.72 5.03 32.15
C LEU A 738 12.61 3.66 32.80
N MET A 739 13.35 2.67 32.28
CA MET A 739 13.28 1.33 32.81
C MET A 739 13.82 1.24 34.24
N ALA A 740 15.02 1.79 34.44
CA ALA A 740 15.64 1.90 35.75
C ALA A 740 14.78 2.75 36.69
N THR A 741 14.26 3.88 36.20
CA THR A 741 13.44 4.82 37.00
C THR A 741 12.16 4.16 37.52
N CYS A 742 11.39 3.49 36.66
CA CYS A 742 10.20 2.75 37.10
C CYS A 742 10.55 1.60 38.04
N SER A 743 11.72 0.96 37.89
CA SER A 743 12.14 -0.12 38.77
C SER A 743 12.50 0.36 40.18
N PHE A 744 13.13 1.52 40.32
CA PHE A 744 13.39 2.15 41.62
C PHE A 744 12.10 2.58 42.34
N MET A 745 11.13 3.10 41.59
CA MET A 745 9.80 3.44 42.10
C MET A 745 8.89 2.19 42.26
N GLY A 746 9.39 1.02 41.87
CA GLY A 746 8.66 -0.24 41.73
C GLY A 746 7.31 -0.11 41.01
N LEU A 747 7.28 0.73 39.98
CA LEU A 747 6.19 0.88 39.01
C LEU A 747 6.31 -0.19 37.92
N PRO A 748 5.21 -0.47 37.19
CA PRO A 748 5.22 -1.40 36.07
C PRO A 748 6.22 -0.96 35.00
N TRP A 749 6.60 -1.91 34.16
CA TRP A 749 7.48 -1.64 33.03
C TRP A 749 6.67 -1.30 31.78
N TYR A 750 7.12 -0.26 31.06
CA TYR A 750 6.38 0.34 29.95
C TYR A 750 7.20 0.27 28.67
N VAL A 751 6.53 -0.11 27.58
CA VAL A 751 7.11 -0.17 26.23
C VAL A 751 6.12 0.45 25.25
N ALA A 752 6.56 0.76 24.03
CA ALA A 752 5.69 1.23 22.96
C ALA A 752 4.50 0.30 22.72
N ALA A 753 3.29 0.85 22.81
CA ALA A 753 2.06 0.14 22.45
C ALA A 753 1.73 0.38 20.98
N THR A 754 1.91 -0.65 20.15
CA THR A 754 1.69 -0.59 18.69
C THR A 754 0.29 -0.10 18.32
N VAL A 755 -0.76 -0.72 18.85
CA VAL A 755 -2.16 -0.43 18.49
C VAL A 755 -2.56 1.00 18.85
N ILE A 756 -2.19 1.46 20.05
CA ILE A 756 -2.51 2.82 20.52
C ILE A 756 -1.71 3.86 19.73
N SER A 757 -0.44 3.55 19.39
CA SER A 757 0.40 4.44 18.58
C SER A 757 -0.13 4.57 17.14
N ILE A 758 -0.60 3.48 16.51
CA ILE A 758 -1.25 3.55 15.18
C ILE A 758 -2.53 4.38 15.25
N ALA A 759 -3.36 4.16 16.28
CA ALA A 759 -4.57 4.94 16.48
C ALA A 759 -4.28 6.45 16.69
N HIS A 760 -3.17 6.78 17.35
CA HIS A 760 -2.71 8.16 17.51
C HIS A 760 -2.31 8.78 16.17
N ILE A 761 -1.54 8.08 15.35
CA ILE A 761 -1.19 8.52 13.99
C ILE A 761 -2.46 8.73 13.16
N ASP A 762 -3.39 7.77 13.18
CA ASP A 762 -4.65 7.83 12.45
C ASP A 762 -5.49 9.05 12.82
N SER A 763 -5.53 9.41 14.10
CA SER A 763 -6.22 10.62 14.58
C SER A 763 -5.58 11.93 14.09
N LEU A 764 -4.28 11.89 13.77
CA LEU A 764 -3.48 13.02 13.28
C LEU A 764 -3.30 13.03 11.75
N LYS A 765 -3.95 12.10 11.03
CA LYS A 765 -3.95 12.07 9.56
C LYS A 765 -4.64 13.30 9.00
N MET A 766 -3.99 13.94 8.04
CA MET A 766 -4.56 14.99 7.22
C MET A 766 -5.13 14.38 5.93
N GLU A 767 -6.42 14.59 5.73
CA GLU A 767 -7.16 14.29 4.50
C GLU A 767 -7.41 15.60 3.76
N SER A 768 -7.34 15.60 2.42
CA SER A 768 -7.58 16.80 1.62
C SER A 768 -8.99 17.36 1.84
N GLU A 769 -9.09 18.68 2.04
CA GLU A 769 -10.37 19.35 2.28
C GLU A 769 -11.20 19.54 1.01
N SER A 770 -10.54 19.60 -0.16
CA SER A 770 -11.19 19.62 -1.47
C SER A 770 -11.19 18.22 -2.09
N SER A 771 -12.23 17.45 -1.82
CA SER A 771 -12.60 16.32 -2.69
C SER A 771 -13.76 16.77 -3.55
N ALA A 772 -13.60 16.70 -4.88
CA ALA A 772 -14.73 16.80 -5.77
C ALA A 772 -15.79 15.73 -5.38
N PRO A 773 -17.10 16.00 -5.55
CA PRO A 773 -18.13 15.04 -5.18
C PRO A 773 -17.88 13.68 -5.87
N GLY A 774 -17.56 12.65 -5.09
CA GLY A 774 -17.29 11.29 -5.58
C GLY A 774 -15.84 10.83 -5.49
N GLU A 775 -14.88 11.73 -5.27
CA GLU A 775 -13.47 11.38 -5.08
C GLU A 775 -13.16 11.06 -3.61
N GLN A 776 -12.40 9.99 -3.35
CA GLN A 776 -11.95 9.71 -1.98
C GLN A 776 -10.94 10.77 -1.53
N PRO A 777 -11.00 11.24 -0.27
CA PRO A 777 -10.07 12.24 0.22
C PRO A 777 -8.63 11.74 0.10
N GLN A 778 -7.77 12.56 -0.52
CA GLN A 778 -6.39 12.19 -0.71
C GLN A 778 -5.62 12.38 0.60
N PHE A 779 -4.85 11.36 0.98
CA PHE A 779 -4.01 11.41 2.16
C PHE A 779 -2.79 12.32 1.92
N LEU A 780 -2.75 13.47 2.61
CA LEU A 780 -1.70 14.49 2.47
C LEU A 780 -0.47 14.18 3.35
N GLY A 781 -0.69 13.62 4.53
CA GLY A 781 0.36 13.29 5.51
C GLY A 781 -0.17 13.31 6.95
N VAL A 782 0.71 13.16 7.93
CA VAL A 782 0.37 13.21 9.37
C VAL A 782 0.97 14.47 10.00
N ARG A 783 0.25 15.07 10.96
CA ARG A 783 0.79 16.14 11.82
C ARG A 783 1.75 15.54 12.84
N GLU A 784 3.01 15.91 12.78
CA GLU A 784 4.03 15.46 13.74
C GLU A 784 4.15 16.48 14.87
N GLN A 785 3.67 16.13 16.06
CA GLN A 785 3.61 17.04 17.20
C GLN A 785 3.89 16.30 18.52
N ARG A 786 4.43 17.02 19.51
CA ARG A 786 4.74 16.48 20.86
C ARG A 786 3.62 16.72 21.88
N ILE A 787 2.86 17.81 21.67
CA ILE A 787 1.87 18.29 22.64
C ILE A 787 0.77 17.26 22.91
N THR A 788 0.31 16.51 21.90
CA THR A 788 -0.76 15.52 22.12
C THR A 788 -0.35 14.43 23.08
N GLY A 789 0.83 13.83 22.89
CA GLY A 789 1.34 12.78 23.77
C GLY A 789 1.54 13.29 25.20
N ILE A 790 2.13 14.47 25.36
CA ILE A 790 2.35 15.09 26.68
C ILE A 790 1.01 15.33 27.39
N LEU A 791 0.03 15.93 26.70
CA LEU A 791 -1.29 16.19 27.29
C LEU A 791 -2.03 14.91 27.66
N VAL A 792 -1.94 13.86 26.83
CA VAL A 792 -2.54 12.55 27.13
C VAL A 792 -1.99 11.98 28.44
N PHE A 793 -0.67 11.98 28.63
CA PHE A 793 -0.05 11.40 29.83
C PHE A 793 -0.24 12.26 31.08
N VAL A 794 -0.21 13.59 30.93
CA VAL A 794 -0.56 14.51 32.03
C VAL A 794 -2.01 14.33 32.46
N LEU A 795 -2.95 14.26 31.50
CA LEU A 795 -4.36 14.00 31.79
C LEU A 795 -4.55 12.62 32.45
N THR A 796 -3.81 11.60 32.00
CA THR A 796 -3.84 10.26 32.60
C THR A 796 -3.38 10.30 34.06
N GLY A 797 -2.37 11.10 34.40
CA GLY A 797 -1.95 11.33 35.79
C GLY A 797 -3.01 12.07 36.62
N VAL A 798 -3.63 13.11 36.05
CA VAL A 798 -4.72 13.86 36.69
C VAL A 798 -5.98 12.99 36.91
N SER A 799 -6.15 11.94 36.09
CA SER A 799 -7.30 11.02 36.17
C SER A 799 -7.38 10.24 37.47
N ILE A 800 -6.30 10.19 38.25
CA ILE A 800 -6.33 9.64 39.61
C ILE A 800 -7.37 10.37 40.46
N PHE A 801 -7.53 11.69 40.27
CA PHE A 801 -8.57 12.47 40.95
C PHE A 801 -9.98 12.24 40.39
N LEU A 802 -10.11 11.72 39.16
CA LEU A 802 -11.39 11.30 38.57
C LEU A 802 -11.81 9.88 39.01
N ALA A 803 -11.07 9.20 39.90
CA ALA A 803 -11.41 7.87 40.41
C ALA A 803 -12.90 7.70 40.83
N PRO A 804 -13.58 8.67 41.47
CA PRO A 804 -15.00 8.56 41.81
C PRO A 804 -15.95 8.47 40.61
N ILE A 805 -15.54 8.95 39.44
CA ILE A 805 -16.31 8.86 38.19
C ILE A 805 -15.98 7.54 37.48
N LEU A 806 -14.72 7.13 37.50
CA LEU A 806 -14.25 5.88 36.86
C LEU A 806 -14.85 4.61 37.47
N GLN A 807 -15.21 4.62 38.76
CA GLN A 807 -15.85 3.48 39.43
C GLN A 807 -17.21 3.10 38.81
N PHE A 808 -17.86 4.01 38.08
CA PHE A 808 -19.15 3.73 37.45
C PHE A 808 -19.03 2.96 36.13
N ILE A 809 -17.82 2.83 35.58
CA ILE A 809 -17.61 2.16 34.29
C ILE A 809 -17.63 0.63 34.50
N PRO A 810 -18.54 -0.10 33.85
CA PRO A 810 -18.61 -1.55 33.96
C PRO A 810 -17.52 -2.20 33.08
N MET A 811 -16.85 -3.23 33.61
CA MET A 811 -15.79 -3.96 32.90
C MET A 811 -16.21 -4.51 31.51
N PRO A 812 -17.43 -5.03 31.31
CA PRO A 812 -17.90 -5.51 30.00
C PRO A 812 -17.86 -4.47 28.88
N VAL A 813 -18.08 -3.19 29.18
CA VAL A 813 -18.00 -2.08 28.20
C VAL A 813 -16.55 -1.92 27.73
N LEU A 814 -15.58 -1.97 28.64
CA LEU A 814 -14.15 -1.89 28.31
C LEU A 814 -13.69 -3.08 27.46
N TYR A 815 -14.19 -4.28 27.73
CA TYR A 815 -13.94 -5.44 26.88
C TYR A 815 -14.46 -5.24 25.45
N GLY A 816 -15.61 -4.57 25.28
CA GLY A 816 -16.17 -4.23 23.96
C GLY A 816 -15.29 -3.23 23.20
N VAL A 817 -14.70 -2.27 23.89
CA VAL A 817 -13.71 -1.34 23.33
C VAL A 817 -12.41 -2.07 22.95
N PHE A 818 -11.94 -3.03 23.77
CA PHE A 818 -10.78 -3.86 23.41
C PHE A 818 -11.00 -4.68 22.16
N LEU A 819 -12.19 -5.28 22.02
CA LEU A 819 -12.56 -6.00 20.82
C LEU A 819 -12.52 -5.06 19.60
N TYR A 820 -13.06 -3.84 19.72
CA TYR A 820 -13.00 -2.85 18.65
C TYR A 820 -11.55 -2.48 18.28
N MET A 821 -10.69 -2.17 19.25
CA MET A 821 -9.30 -1.80 18.98
C MET A 821 -8.52 -2.92 18.29
N GLY A 822 -8.73 -4.18 18.70
CA GLY A 822 -8.11 -5.35 18.06
C GLY A 822 -8.61 -5.62 16.64
N VAL A 823 -9.88 -5.32 16.33
CA VAL A 823 -10.42 -5.45 14.97
C VAL A 823 -9.98 -4.28 14.08
N ALA A 824 -9.94 -3.06 14.61
CA ALA A 824 -9.52 -1.87 13.87
C ALA A 824 -8.04 -1.93 13.48
N SER A 825 -7.17 -2.53 14.30
CA SER A 825 -5.75 -2.71 13.94
C SER A 825 -5.52 -3.68 12.78
N LEU A 826 -6.47 -4.58 12.49
CA LEU A 826 -6.41 -5.46 11.31
C LEU A 826 -6.76 -4.72 10.01
N SER A 827 -7.59 -3.67 10.06
CA SER A 827 -7.93 -2.86 8.88
C SER A 827 -6.77 -1.91 8.54
N GLY A 828 -5.86 -2.37 7.68
CA GLY A 828 -4.67 -1.63 7.25
C GLY A 828 -3.44 -2.49 7.01
N ILE A 829 -3.48 -3.76 7.43
CA ILE A 829 -2.41 -4.74 7.22
C ILE A 829 -2.63 -5.46 5.88
N GLN A 830 -1.67 -5.46 4.95
CA GLN A 830 -1.85 -6.18 3.66
C GLN A 830 -2.00 -7.68 3.87
N PHE A 831 -1.36 -8.27 4.88
CA PHE A 831 -1.61 -9.67 5.26
C PHE A 831 -3.11 -9.95 5.46
N TRP A 832 -3.86 -9.07 6.15
CA TRP A 832 -5.29 -9.25 6.36
C TRP A 832 -6.09 -9.12 5.06
N ASP A 833 -5.72 -8.19 4.18
CA ASP A 833 -6.36 -8.06 2.87
C ASP A 833 -6.04 -9.24 1.94
N ARG A 834 -4.85 -9.81 2.05
CA ARG A 834 -4.47 -11.06 1.37
C ARG A 834 -5.22 -12.28 1.93
N ILE A 835 -5.49 -12.32 3.24
CA ILE A 835 -6.39 -13.35 3.83
C ILE A 835 -7.81 -13.20 3.27
N LYS A 836 -8.36 -11.98 3.22
CA LYS A 836 -9.68 -11.74 2.60
C LYS A 836 -9.70 -12.17 1.14
N LEU A 837 -8.60 -11.95 0.41
CA LEU A 837 -8.45 -12.38 -0.97
C LEU A 837 -8.58 -13.90 -1.13
N PHE A 838 -8.16 -14.69 -0.15
CA PHE A 838 -8.37 -16.14 -0.16
C PHE A 838 -9.86 -16.53 -0.13
N MET A 839 -10.69 -15.74 0.56
CA MET A 839 -12.16 -15.94 0.61
C MET A 839 -12.91 -15.20 -0.51
N MET A 840 -12.24 -14.41 -1.33
CA MET A 840 -12.85 -13.60 -2.38
C MET A 840 -12.79 -14.31 -3.73
N PRO A 841 -13.91 -14.42 -4.48
CA PRO A 841 -13.87 -14.98 -5.82
C PRO A 841 -13.12 -14.04 -6.77
N ALA A 842 -12.36 -14.61 -7.72
CA ALA A 842 -11.51 -13.87 -8.68
C ALA A 842 -12.26 -12.78 -9.48
N LYS A 843 -13.59 -12.89 -9.62
CA LYS A 843 -14.44 -11.92 -10.33
C LYS A 843 -14.60 -10.59 -9.58
N HIS A 844 -14.52 -10.58 -8.26
CA HIS A 844 -14.75 -9.38 -7.43
C HIS A 844 -13.45 -8.77 -6.89
N GLN A 845 -12.31 -9.27 -7.35
CA GLN A 845 -11.01 -8.91 -6.81
C GLN A 845 -10.70 -7.43 -7.06
N PRO A 846 -10.28 -6.67 -6.02
CA PRO A 846 -9.90 -5.27 -6.17
C PRO A 846 -8.56 -5.13 -6.90
N ASP A 847 -8.37 -4.00 -7.59
CA ASP A 847 -7.16 -3.66 -8.34
C ASP A 847 -6.00 -3.26 -7.39
N LEU A 848 -5.41 -4.23 -6.70
CA LEU A 848 -4.21 -3.99 -5.88
C LEU A 848 -2.95 -4.04 -6.76
N THR A 849 -2.02 -3.11 -6.56
CA THR A 849 -0.82 -2.95 -7.40
C THR A 849 0.01 -4.22 -7.50
N TYR A 850 0.17 -4.98 -6.41
CA TYR A 850 0.94 -6.22 -6.41
C TYR A 850 0.27 -7.39 -7.18
N LEU A 851 -1.05 -7.34 -7.38
CA LEU A 851 -1.78 -8.35 -8.18
C LEU A 851 -1.54 -8.21 -9.68
N ARG A 852 -1.06 -7.05 -10.13
CA ARG A 852 -0.68 -6.79 -11.53
C ARG A 852 0.62 -7.49 -11.89
N HIS A 853 1.55 -7.59 -10.95
CA HIS A 853 2.92 -8.09 -11.18
C HIS A 853 3.14 -9.53 -10.71
N VAL A 854 2.36 -10.04 -9.75
CA VAL A 854 2.56 -11.39 -9.18
C VAL A 854 1.34 -12.28 -9.41
N PRO A 855 1.50 -13.51 -9.94
CA PRO A 855 0.38 -14.41 -10.17
C PRO A 855 -0.27 -14.87 -8.85
N LEU A 856 -1.61 -14.89 -8.84
CA LEU A 856 -2.47 -15.27 -7.69
C LEU A 856 -2.02 -16.52 -6.92
N ARG A 857 -1.58 -17.57 -7.62
CA ARG A 857 -1.13 -18.83 -6.97
C ARG A 857 0.07 -18.61 -6.05
N ARG A 858 1.01 -17.75 -6.45
CA ARG A 858 2.19 -17.42 -5.64
C ARG A 858 1.81 -16.54 -4.45
N VAL A 859 0.87 -15.61 -4.64
CA VAL A 859 0.30 -14.81 -3.55
C VAL A 859 -0.36 -15.71 -2.50
N HIS A 860 -1.19 -16.68 -2.92
CA HIS A 860 -1.82 -17.62 -2.00
C HIS A 860 -0.80 -18.51 -1.27
N LEU A 861 0.22 -19.02 -1.97
CA LEU A 861 1.29 -19.81 -1.34
C LEU A 861 2.04 -18.99 -0.27
N PHE A 862 2.38 -17.74 -0.59
CA PHE A 862 3.04 -16.83 0.34
C PHE A 862 2.18 -16.60 1.59
N THR A 863 0.89 -16.34 1.40
CA THR A 863 -0.04 -16.09 2.52
C THR A 863 -0.28 -17.32 3.36
N LEU A 864 -0.33 -18.52 2.75
CA LEU A 864 -0.48 -19.78 3.47
C LEU A 864 0.75 -20.05 4.34
N LEU A 865 1.96 -19.80 3.84
CA LEU A 865 3.18 -19.89 4.64
C LEU A 865 3.14 -18.91 5.82
N GLN A 866 2.69 -17.67 5.60
CA GLN A 866 2.54 -16.67 6.67
C GLN A 866 1.52 -17.11 7.73
N ILE A 867 0.38 -17.68 7.32
CA ILE A 867 -0.65 -18.22 8.23
C ILE A 867 -0.09 -19.39 9.05
N ILE A 868 0.64 -20.32 8.42
CA ILE A 868 1.30 -21.44 9.14
C ILE A 868 2.26 -20.90 10.17
N CYS A 869 3.08 -19.92 9.79
CA CYS A 869 4.03 -19.30 10.69
C CYS A 869 3.33 -18.63 11.88
N LEU A 870 2.26 -17.88 11.62
CA LEU A 870 1.43 -17.25 12.64
C LEU A 870 0.76 -18.28 13.57
N ALA A 871 0.28 -19.41 13.02
CA ALA A 871 -0.30 -20.49 13.80
C ALA A 871 0.73 -21.13 14.74
N VAL A 872 1.98 -21.31 14.29
CA VAL A 872 3.10 -21.77 15.13
C VAL A 872 3.39 -20.78 16.26
N LEU A 873 3.44 -19.47 15.97
CA LEU A 873 3.61 -18.46 17.00
C LEU A 873 2.46 -18.50 18.02
N TRP A 874 1.23 -18.73 17.57
CA TRP A 874 0.04 -18.78 18.41
C TRP A 874 0.01 -20.00 19.34
N THR A 875 0.36 -21.19 18.83
CA THR A 875 0.42 -22.42 19.64
C THR A 875 1.51 -22.29 20.70
N LEU A 876 2.69 -21.82 20.32
CA LEU A 876 3.81 -21.61 21.25
C LEU A 876 3.49 -20.56 22.30
N LYS A 877 2.80 -19.47 21.94
CA LYS A 877 2.29 -18.47 22.90
C LYS A 877 1.31 -19.06 23.92
N SER A 878 0.60 -20.13 23.59
CA SER A 878 -0.34 -20.77 24.50
C SER A 878 0.34 -21.72 25.51
N THR A 879 1.65 -21.95 25.37
CA THR A 879 2.44 -22.82 26.26
C THR A 879 3.35 -22.01 27.20
N PHE A 880 4.00 -22.68 28.16
CA PHE A 880 5.02 -22.08 29.03
C PHE A 880 6.23 -21.51 28.26
N LEU A 881 6.42 -21.92 26.99
CA LEU A 881 7.44 -21.37 26.09
C LEU A 881 7.15 -19.92 25.65
N ALA A 882 6.02 -19.33 26.06
CA ALA A 882 5.69 -17.92 25.82
C ALA A 882 6.77 -16.94 26.32
N ILE A 883 7.64 -17.34 27.24
CA ILE A 883 8.78 -16.53 27.71
C ILE A 883 9.80 -16.29 26.58
N ILE A 884 9.99 -17.27 25.69
CA ILE A 884 10.95 -17.22 24.57
C ILE A 884 10.35 -16.51 23.34
N PHE A 885 9.15 -15.95 23.49
CA PHE A 885 8.39 -15.31 22.42
C PHE A 885 9.17 -14.26 21.59
N PRO A 886 9.99 -13.38 22.18
CA PRO A 886 10.83 -12.43 21.41
C PRO A 886 11.90 -13.10 20.55
N VAL A 887 12.53 -14.17 21.06
CA VAL A 887 13.55 -14.95 20.32
C VAL A 887 12.90 -15.69 19.14
N MET A 888 11.65 -16.09 19.30
CA MET A 888 10.88 -16.73 18.23
C MET A 888 10.53 -15.76 17.08
N ILE A 889 10.32 -14.47 17.38
CA ILE A 889 10.14 -13.43 16.35
C ILE A 889 11.43 -13.27 15.52
N LEU A 890 12.61 -13.33 16.15
CA LEU A 890 13.89 -13.40 15.41
C LEU A 890 13.94 -14.65 14.50
N GLY A 891 13.33 -15.75 14.93
CA GLY A 891 13.12 -16.94 14.11
C GLY A 891 12.30 -16.69 12.83
N LEU A 892 11.34 -15.75 12.84
CA LEU A 892 10.61 -15.34 11.63
C LEU A 892 11.52 -14.70 10.59
N MET A 893 12.60 -14.03 11.02
CA MET A 893 13.61 -13.48 10.11
C MET A 893 14.40 -14.59 9.43
N LEU A 894 14.64 -15.71 10.13
CA LEU A 894 15.24 -16.90 9.51
C LEU A 894 14.27 -17.53 8.50
N VAL A 895 12.99 -17.65 8.83
CA VAL A 895 11.95 -18.11 7.90
C VAL A 895 11.87 -17.20 6.68
N ARG A 896 12.01 -15.88 6.86
CA ARG A 896 12.10 -14.92 5.76
C ARG A 896 13.33 -15.16 4.87
N LYS A 897 14.49 -15.45 5.45
CA LYS A 897 15.68 -15.82 4.67
C LYS A 897 15.52 -17.16 3.94
N MET A 898 14.73 -18.09 4.49
CA MET A 898 14.40 -19.34 3.80
C MET A 898 13.42 -19.12 2.64
N LEU A 899 12.54 -18.11 2.73
CA LEU A 899 11.63 -17.70 1.66
C LEU A 899 12.36 -17.24 0.40
N ASP A 900 13.56 -16.67 0.53
CA ASP A 900 14.43 -16.30 -0.60
C ASP A 900 14.88 -17.52 -1.45
N MET A 901 14.79 -18.75 -0.91
CA MET A 901 15.07 -19.98 -1.66
C MET A 901 13.86 -20.47 -2.47
N VAL A 902 12.65 -20.08 -2.10
CA VAL A 902 11.40 -20.60 -2.69
C VAL A 902 10.80 -19.62 -3.71
N PHE A 903 10.98 -18.32 -3.53
CA PHE A 903 10.41 -17.28 -4.39
C PHE A 903 11.50 -16.51 -5.14
N SER A 904 11.14 -16.00 -6.33
CA SER A 904 12.03 -15.11 -7.08
C SER A 904 12.15 -13.74 -6.39
N GLN A 905 13.30 -13.08 -6.52
CA GLN A 905 13.49 -11.72 -5.97
C GLN A 905 12.47 -10.71 -6.50
N HIS A 906 11.98 -10.92 -7.73
CA HIS A 906 10.90 -10.11 -8.32
C HIS A 906 9.60 -10.24 -7.53
N ASP A 907 9.14 -11.47 -7.25
CA ASP A 907 7.87 -11.68 -6.51
C ASP A 907 7.97 -11.18 -5.07
N LEU A 908 9.14 -11.36 -4.46
CA LEU A 908 9.42 -10.95 -3.08
C LEU A 908 9.48 -9.44 -2.92
N ALA A 909 9.95 -8.70 -3.92
CA ALA A 909 9.92 -7.24 -3.92
C ALA A 909 8.47 -6.73 -3.84
N TRP A 910 7.60 -7.19 -4.74
CA TRP A 910 6.20 -6.75 -4.76
C TRP A 910 5.37 -7.21 -3.56
N LEU A 911 5.70 -8.35 -2.94
CA LEU A 911 4.95 -8.91 -1.80
C LEU A 911 5.50 -8.53 -0.42
N ASP A 912 6.77 -8.14 -0.34
CA ASP A 912 7.51 -7.94 0.91
C ASP A 912 8.52 -6.79 0.82
N ASP A 913 8.21 -5.76 0.03
CA ASP A 913 9.03 -4.57 -0.20
C ASP A 913 9.77 -4.15 1.08
N LEU A 914 11.10 -4.11 1.00
CA LEU A 914 11.98 -3.41 1.93
C LEU A 914 11.80 -1.90 1.70
N LEU A 915 10.65 -1.37 2.15
CA LEU A 915 10.15 -0.02 1.91
C LEU A 915 9.94 0.34 0.41
N PRO A 916 9.01 1.25 0.07
CA PRO A 916 8.88 1.75 -1.29
C PRO A 916 9.81 2.96 -1.56
N GLU A 917 10.54 2.93 -2.67
CA GLU A 917 11.16 4.12 -3.28
C GLU A 917 10.10 4.97 -3.98
N LYS A 918 9.99 6.25 -3.61
CA LYS A 918 9.67 7.35 -4.53
C LYS A 918 10.39 8.63 -4.10
N GLU A 919 11.71 8.66 -4.26
CA GLU A 919 12.50 9.90 -4.27
C GLU A 919 13.55 9.91 -5.38
N LYS A 920 13.11 9.87 -6.64
CA LYS A 920 13.89 10.46 -7.74
C LYS A 920 13.08 11.44 -8.59
N LYS A 921 11.77 11.22 -8.79
CA LYS A 921 10.93 12.19 -9.55
C LYS A 921 10.79 13.57 -8.90
N LYS A 922 10.61 13.68 -7.58
CA LYS A 922 10.46 15.01 -6.93
C LYS A 922 11.76 15.83 -6.85
N LYS A 923 12.93 15.20 -6.70
CA LYS A 923 14.22 15.91 -6.67
C LYS A 923 14.64 16.37 -8.08
N ASP A 924 14.24 15.66 -9.13
CA ASP A 924 14.45 16.09 -10.51
C ASP A 924 13.49 17.22 -10.91
N ASP A 925 12.24 17.21 -10.42
CA ASP A 925 11.27 18.29 -10.64
C ASP A 925 11.64 19.56 -9.85
N GLU A 926 12.16 19.45 -8.62
CA GLU A 926 12.65 20.59 -7.84
C GLU A 926 14.00 21.13 -8.35
N LYS A 927 14.90 20.28 -8.88
CA LYS A 927 16.12 20.73 -9.58
C LYS A 927 15.81 21.39 -10.91
N LYS A 928 14.77 20.95 -11.65
CA LYS A 928 14.30 21.64 -12.85
C LYS A 928 13.62 22.98 -12.53
N ASN A 929 12.84 23.07 -11.46
CA ASN A 929 12.18 24.32 -11.06
C ASN A 929 13.13 25.35 -10.40
N SER A 930 14.20 24.90 -9.74
CA SER A 930 15.24 25.80 -9.21
C SER A 930 16.23 26.28 -10.29
N SER A 931 16.48 25.48 -11.32
CA SER A 931 17.30 25.89 -12.48
C SER A 931 16.54 26.81 -13.45
N SER A 932 15.21 26.67 -13.59
CA SER A 932 14.37 27.59 -14.37
C SER A 932 14.10 28.94 -13.68
N SER A 933 14.02 28.96 -12.34
CA SER A 933 13.83 30.20 -11.57
C SER A 933 15.12 31.02 -11.38
N SER A 934 16.30 30.38 -11.51
CA SER A 934 17.61 31.06 -11.45
C SER A 934 18.07 31.63 -12.79
N SER A 935 17.60 31.10 -13.93
CA SER A 935 17.84 31.68 -15.25
C SER A 935 16.98 32.92 -15.51
N SER A 936 15.69 32.91 -15.11
CA SER A 936 14.79 34.07 -15.25
C SER A 936 15.16 35.29 -14.38
N LYS A 937 15.95 35.10 -13.30
CA LYS A 937 16.45 36.21 -12.45
C LYS A 937 17.77 36.80 -12.91
N LYS A 938 18.50 36.16 -13.84
CA LYS A 938 19.78 36.68 -14.36
C LYS A 938 19.61 37.60 -15.58
N ASP A 939 18.55 37.42 -16.37
CA ASP A 939 18.30 38.26 -17.56
C ASP A 939 17.47 39.52 -17.27
N LYS A 940 16.79 39.61 -16.12
CA LYS A 940 16.07 40.83 -15.70
C LYS A 940 16.90 41.86 -14.92
N LYS A 941 18.19 41.59 -14.67
CA LYS A 941 19.06 42.46 -13.84
C LYS A 941 20.11 43.25 -14.64
N LYS A 942 20.02 43.27 -15.98
CA LYS A 942 20.98 43.99 -16.86
C LYS A 942 20.39 45.11 -17.72
N GLY A 943 19.14 45.51 -17.48
CA GLY A 943 18.53 46.63 -18.21
C GLY A 943 17.50 47.36 -17.35
N ARG A 944 17.98 48.31 -16.54
CA ARG A 944 17.28 49.52 -16.03
C ARG A 944 18.04 50.08 -14.82
N VAL A 945 18.91 51.03 -15.10
CA VAL A 945 19.40 52.03 -14.15
C VAL A 945 19.19 53.37 -14.83
N GLY A 946 18.47 54.27 -14.17
CA GLY A 946 18.17 55.63 -14.63
C GLY A 946 16.66 55.88 -14.79
N ASP A 947 15.98 56.22 -13.71
CA ASP A 947 15.35 57.55 -13.51
C ASP A 947 14.47 57.54 -12.25
N ASP A 948 14.87 58.40 -11.32
CA ASP A 948 14.07 59.32 -10.49
C ASP A 948 12.73 58.88 -9.86
N SER A 949 12.80 58.88 -8.53
CA SER A 949 11.84 59.39 -7.54
C SER A 949 10.53 59.98 -8.05
N GLU A 950 9.39 59.49 -7.54
CA GLU A 950 8.44 60.26 -6.70
C GLU A 950 7.18 59.43 -6.33
N GLU A 951 6.70 59.67 -5.10
CA GLU A 951 5.33 59.48 -4.57
C GLU A 951 4.79 58.06 -4.24
N ASP A 952 5.01 57.66 -2.98
CA ASP A 952 4.01 56.98 -2.14
C ASP A 952 2.97 58.01 -1.65
N VAL A 953 1.67 57.88 -1.97
CA VAL A 953 0.56 58.35 -1.10
C VAL A 953 -0.78 57.66 -1.48
N ARG A 954 -1.43 57.09 -0.43
CA ARG A 954 -2.87 56.73 -0.25
C ARG A 954 -3.38 55.46 -0.95
N LEU A 955 -3.70 54.38 -0.22
CA LEU A 955 -4.80 54.16 0.74
C LEU A 955 -6.23 54.38 0.19
N ALA A 956 -6.96 53.26 0.25
CA ALA A 956 -8.39 53.09 0.53
C ALA A 956 -9.36 52.89 -0.66
N PHE A 957 -10.34 52.03 -0.37
CA PHE A 957 -11.49 51.53 -1.16
C PHE A 957 -11.11 50.39 -2.12
N GLU A 958 -11.59 49.15 -1.97
CA GLU A 958 -12.79 48.57 -1.35
C GLU A 958 -12.53 47.12 -0.93
#